data_AF-A0A966UU00-F1
#
_entry.id   AF-A0A966UU00-F1
#
_cell.length_a   1.000
_cell.length_b   1.000
_cell.length_c   1.000
_cell.angle_alpha   90.00
_cell.angle_beta   90.00
_cell.angle_gamma   90.00
#
_symmetry.space_group_name_H-M   'P 1'
#
loop_
_entity.id
_entity.type
_entity.pdbx_description
1 polymer ?
#
loop_
_entity_poly.entity_id
_entity_poly.type
_entity_poly.pdbx_seq_one_letter_code
_entity_poly.pdbx_strand_id
1 'polypeptide(L)'
;MTRSPVVFLMATIATSLAQPGLTGTLYTVPNGTFFQQPAGETVTTINDTSGSISTLQTAINSARTANATRFLIINLKSNTEYLVTTTPLILGSKMCLSGSSNTSIAASSSTTATSLIKITGGSSYTSVNYLTLNGNQADLYGIEAPGVSRVSLDQLVIRQTGKDGLFLQGLGSANFDNQITVTRCEVSEATTAAGIHLSATTQATCLDNLCHNNAYGILLESSAHASLINNQAKFNTLSGIGVTNITWSKITHNLCQGNGTGFSIAGATNLNQWNFIVSNEIRTSSEGISLGGYANVLHDNLFASDVTSPLVLRSDAGVNRIITTSTPLSAPGQDYFYPPTALNRHTNPIMNGKGRTDITTSATTLSAIQTAYNAARTSNPNNVTVLQLTAPTITGDAPLSLSSNTCVLLDGTIKLNPGVVAFSAANSTFLSISGGTVDGQNTTGRNGVTFSNCSRFVIDQMNWKNFGVKTTRVTGSDVLALLSCGTPSIVGHCTLDGGAARGIWAKGGGGYIMSDNSSANMNMDGIDVDAYTSYSLIQFNSTPGNIRSGLFVEEAAKYNQLIGNLTSSNPIGINVYSMVAGPTSYNSFIANTCQANTRGLRTGGAIYKSTNTTTKVVTTTTNRADHNFFFNNVVRETPKSSNSSDAAICAQAYGSENYFVRHSLTSNVKDYSDTTSAVFFNSPFSTTSFTPSSGYFDWQQSFAWSASASLPDADPNQNRLPNLLEYALDLNPLSETPPTLPSVGWNTTTLDGPWLTFTYRHNLKADDLTYEILSSDDLLTWSVLNVDEVSTFSETVDANPDGDGSCEILRIRTFADPSLNKLFLRLRVTRQ
;
A
#
# COMPACT_ATOMS: atom_id res chain seq x y z
N MET A 1 -36.70 -16.75 -50.90
CA MET A 1 -36.57 -17.12 -49.47
C MET A 1 -35.26 -17.85 -49.29
N THR A 2 -34.21 -17.12 -48.89
CA THR A 2 -32.88 -17.67 -48.62
C THR A 2 -32.38 -16.96 -47.35
N ARG A 3 -32.33 -17.71 -46.24
CA ARG A 3 -31.91 -17.20 -44.93
C ARG A 3 -30.39 -17.04 -44.92
N SER A 4 -29.91 -15.83 -44.65
CA SER A 4 -28.50 -15.58 -44.31
C SER A 4 -28.10 -16.31 -43.03
N PRO A 5 -26.86 -16.82 -42.93
CA PRO A 5 -26.34 -17.34 -41.69
C PRO A 5 -26.02 -16.19 -40.73
N VAL A 6 -26.58 -16.24 -39.53
CA VAL A 6 -26.20 -15.38 -38.41
C VAL A 6 -24.84 -15.87 -37.92
N VAL A 7 -23.78 -15.14 -38.25
CA VAL A 7 -22.46 -15.33 -37.69
C VAL A 7 -22.48 -14.74 -36.28
N PHE A 8 -22.46 -15.61 -35.27
CA PHE A 8 -22.21 -15.20 -33.88
C PHE A 8 -20.72 -14.85 -33.76
N LEU A 9 -20.42 -13.55 -33.81
CA LEU A 9 -19.13 -13.04 -33.40
C LEU A 9 -19.12 -13.07 -31.86
N MET A 10 -18.57 -14.13 -31.26
CA MET A 10 -18.18 -14.08 -29.85
C MET A 10 -17.00 -13.12 -29.75
N ALA A 11 -17.29 -11.86 -29.43
CA ALA A 11 -16.29 -10.98 -28.87
C ALA A 11 -15.88 -11.56 -27.52
N THR A 12 -14.71 -12.19 -27.46
CA THR A 12 -13.98 -12.37 -26.21
C THR A 12 -13.73 -10.99 -25.63
N ILE A 13 -14.59 -10.57 -24.71
CA ILE A 13 -14.25 -9.49 -23.78
C ILE A 13 -13.06 -10.04 -23.00
N ALA A 14 -11.86 -9.58 -23.35
CA ALA A 14 -10.72 -9.68 -22.45
C ALA A 14 -11.11 -8.86 -21.21
N THR A 15 -11.73 -9.51 -20.22
CA THR A 15 -11.82 -8.95 -18.88
C THR A 15 -10.38 -8.73 -18.46
N SER A 16 -9.98 -7.47 -18.34
CA SER A 16 -8.70 -7.07 -17.77
C SER A 16 -8.48 -7.87 -16.49
N LEU A 17 -7.46 -8.72 -16.48
CA LEU A 17 -6.97 -9.40 -15.29
C LEU A 17 -6.32 -8.34 -14.39
N ALA A 18 -7.13 -7.46 -13.80
CA ALA A 18 -6.65 -6.41 -12.92
C ALA A 18 -6.84 -6.87 -11.48
N GLN A 19 -5.77 -7.41 -10.88
CA GLN A 19 -5.34 -7.11 -9.51
C GLN A 19 -3.81 -7.32 -9.40
N PRO A 20 -3.07 -6.55 -8.59
CA PRO A 20 -3.43 -5.33 -7.85
C PRO A 20 -2.61 -4.08 -8.26
N GLY A 21 -3.19 -2.92 -7.95
CA GLY A 21 -2.57 -1.61 -7.84
C GLY A 21 -3.53 -0.74 -7.05
N LEU A 22 -3.16 -0.29 -5.86
CA LEU A 22 -3.96 0.71 -5.15
C LEU A 22 -3.94 1.98 -6.00
N THR A 23 -5.11 2.45 -6.42
CA THR A 23 -5.24 3.68 -7.22
C THR A 23 -5.28 4.94 -6.34
N GLY A 24 -4.82 4.88 -5.09
CA GLY A 24 -4.93 5.98 -4.13
C GLY A 24 -3.96 5.89 -2.96
N THR A 25 -3.87 6.99 -2.20
CA THR A 25 -3.05 7.11 -0.98
C THR A 25 -3.62 6.23 0.14
N LEU A 26 -2.75 5.50 0.84
CA LEU A 26 -3.12 4.77 2.05
C LEU A 26 -2.99 5.63 3.30
N TYR A 27 -2.07 6.60 3.28
CA TYR A 27 -1.83 7.49 4.39
C TYR A 27 -3.06 8.35 4.64
N THR A 28 -3.53 8.36 5.88
CA THR A 28 -4.60 9.27 6.32
C THR A 28 -4.02 10.35 7.21
N VAL A 29 -4.33 11.61 6.94
CA VAL A 29 -3.86 12.72 7.79
C VAL A 29 -4.32 12.48 9.24
N PRO A 30 -3.39 12.46 10.22
CA PRO A 30 -3.72 12.28 11.62
C PRO A 30 -4.58 13.45 12.13
N ASN A 31 -5.17 13.32 13.30
CA ASN A 31 -5.89 14.41 13.95
C ASN A 31 -5.63 14.50 15.46
N GLY A 32 -4.57 13.84 15.95
CA GLY A 32 -4.16 13.90 17.35
C GLY A 32 -3.71 15.31 17.78
N THR A 33 -4.03 15.69 19.00
CA THR A 33 -3.79 17.05 19.55
C THR A 33 -2.66 17.12 20.58
N PHE A 34 -2.07 15.99 20.94
CA PHE A 34 -0.92 15.85 21.85
C PHE A 34 0.19 15.10 21.13
N PHE A 35 1.42 15.08 21.65
CA PHE A 35 2.58 14.41 21.09
C PHE A 35 2.81 13.03 21.71
N GLN A 36 3.03 12.96 23.03
CA GLN A 36 3.36 11.72 23.74
C GLN A 36 2.35 11.35 24.83
N GLN A 37 1.68 12.32 25.46
CA GLN A 37 0.74 12.06 26.56
C GLN A 37 -0.60 12.77 26.33
N PRO A 38 -1.75 12.06 26.39
CA PRO A 38 -3.07 12.66 26.20
C PRO A 38 -3.45 13.75 27.22
N ALA A 39 -2.80 13.78 28.39
CA ALA A 39 -3.07 14.74 29.45
C ALA A 39 -1.78 15.23 30.12
N GLY A 40 -1.74 16.51 30.48
CA GLY A 40 -0.64 17.11 31.24
C GLY A 40 0.67 17.32 30.46
N GLU A 41 0.67 17.11 29.13
CA GLU A 41 1.85 17.36 28.30
C GLU A 41 2.16 18.86 28.20
N THR A 42 3.45 19.20 28.28
CA THR A 42 3.93 20.56 28.07
C THR A 42 4.94 20.59 26.92
N VAL A 43 4.76 21.56 26.02
CA VAL A 43 5.62 21.76 24.86
C VAL A 43 6.21 23.16 24.88
N THR A 44 7.31 23.36 24.16
CA THR A 44 7.91 24.68 23.94
C THR A 44 7.89 24.96 22.45
N THR A 45 7.23 26.04 22.06
CA THR A 45 7.11 26.43 20.65
C THR A 45 8.11 27.54 20.32
N ILE A 46 8.83 27.36 19.22
CA ILE A 46 9.70 28.35 18.59
C ILE A 46 9.04 28.72 17.27
N ASN A 47 8.59 29.96 17.16
CA ASN A 47 8.16 30.53 15.88
C ASN A 47 9.30 31.37 15.34
N ASP A 48 9.98 30.90 14.30
CA ASP A 48 11.08 31.66 13.72
C ASP A 48 10.56 32.94 13.06
N THR A 49 11.26 34.03 13.31
CA THR A 49 11.00 35.33 12.69
C THR A 49 12.20 35.80 11.86
N SER A 50 13.35 35.14 12.02
CA SER A 50 14.63 35.57 11.46
C SER A 50 14.77 35.21 9.98
N GLY A 51 14.34 34.01 9.57
CA GLY A 51 14.64 33.47 8.25
C GLY A 51 16.10 33.03 8.07
N SER A 52 16.86 32.86 9.15
CA SER A 52 18.28 32.52 9.12
C SER A 52 18.58 31.24 9.90
N ILE A 53 19.36 30.33 9.30
CA ILE A 53 19.78 29.07 9.93
C ILE A 53 20.53 29.32 11.24
N SER A 54 21.46 30.28 11.28
CA SER A 54 22.30 30.52 12.46
C SER A 54 21.49 31.10 13.64
N THR A 55 20.58 32.01 13.35
CA THR A 55 19.68 32.62 14.36
C THR A 55 18.69 31.59 14.88
N LEU A 56 18.07 30.81 13.98
CA LEU A 56 17.17 29.72 14.36
C LEU A 56 17.89 28.68 15.21
N GLN A 57 19.10 28.25 14.84
CA GLN A 57 19.87 27.28 15.61
C GLN A 57 20.19 27.80 17.03
N THR A 58 20.50 29.10 17.16
CA THR A 58 20.70 29.73 18.46
C THR A 58 19.43 29.65 19.32
N ALA A 59 18.26 29.96 18.74
CA ALA A 59 16.98 29.85 19.41
C ALA A 59 16.67 28.40 19.86
N ILE A 60 16.94 27.41 18.99
CA ILE A 60 16.81 25.99 19.32
C ILE A 60 17.70 25.61 20.50
N ASN A 61 18.97 26.00 20.46
CA ASN A 61 19.95 25.69 21.51
C ASN A 61 19.56 26.31 22.86
N SER A 62 19.14 27.59 22.86
CA SER A 62 18.64 28.26 24.05
C SER A 62 17.38 27.60 24.61
N ALA A 63 16.41 27.26 23.75
CA ALA A 63 15.17 26.59 24.17
C ALA A 63 15.43 25.19 24.72
N ARG A 64 16.31 24.41 24.10
CA ARG A 64 16.71 23.08 24.60
C ARG A 64 17.42 23.17 25.94
N THR A 65 18.31 24.16 26.12
CA THR A 65 19.00 24.40 27.40
C THR A 65 18.00 24.74 28.50
N ALA A 66 17.01 25.58 28.23
CA ALA A 66 15.96 25.94 29.17
C ALA A 66 14.93 24.81 29.41
N ASN A 67 14.76 23.89 28.45
CA ASN A 67 13.74 22.85 28.46
C ASN A 67 14.33 21.49 28.07
N ALA A 68 15.20 20.92 28.92
CA ALA A 68 15.99 19.73 28.59
C ALA A 68 15.16 18.50 28.15
N THR A 69 13.95 18.31 28.67
CA THR A 69 13.14 17.09 28.45
C THR A 69 11.84 17.30 27.67
N ARG A 70 11.45 18.56 27.40
CA ARG A 70 10.20 18.90 26.71
C ARG A 70 10.31 18.70 25.20
N PHE A 71 9.17 18.54 24.54
CA PHE A 71 9.11 18.69 23.09
C PHE A 71 9.36 20.14 22.68
N LEU A 72 10.21 20.33 21.68
CA LEU A 72 10.36 21.60 20.98
C LEU A 72 9.61 21.52 19.66
N ILE A 73 8.65 22.41 19.46
CA ILE A 73 7.92 22.57 18.20
C ILE A 73 8.49 23.78 17.49
N ILE A 74 9.10 23.57 16.34
CA ILE A 74 9.87 24.57 15.61
C ILE A 74 9.11 24.87 14.32
N ASN A 75 8.50 26.05 14.26
CA ASN A 75 7.81 26.53 13.08
C ASN A 75 8.73 27.47 12.33
N LEU A 76 9.07 27.12 11.09
CA LEU A 76 9.81 28.00 10.21
C LEU A 76 8.93 29.17 9.76
N LYS A 77 9.58 30.29 9.45
CA LYS A 77 8.94 31.45 8.86
C LYS A 77 8.36 31.06 7.50
N SER A 78 7.11 31.40 7.27
CA SER A 78 6.44 31.15 5.99
C SER A 78 7.09 31.96 4.86
N ASN A 79 6.97 31.45 3.62
CA ASN A 79 7.46 32.13 2.41
C ASN A 79 8.93 32.58 2.52
N THR A 80 9.79 31.74 3.09
CA THR A 80 11.19 32.07 3.39
C THR A 80 12.11 30.97 2.88
N GLU A 81 13.18 31.36 2.21
CA GLU A 81 14.30 30.49 1.86
C GLU A 81 15.43 30.65 2.89
N TYR A 82 15.80 29.54 3.52
CA TYR A 82 16.89 29.47 4.48
C TYR A 82 18.15 28.93 3.80
N LEU A 83 19.20 29.75 3.70
CA LEU A 83 20.46 29.32 3.07
C LEU A 83 21.40 28.62 4.07
N VAL A 84 21.83 27.42 3.70
CA VAL A 84 22.81 26.61 4.42
C VAL A 84 24.19 26.80 3.80
N THR A 85 25.12 27.35 4.60
CA THR A 85 26.52 27.57 4.23
C THR A 85 27.43 26.49 4.82
N THR A 86 27.94 26.68 6.05
CA THR A 86 28.93 25.77 6.65
C THR A 86 28.33 24.75 7.61
N THR A 87 27.17 25.05 8.20
CA THR A 87 26.55 24.23 9.25
C THR A 87 25.10 23.92 8.89
N PRO A 88 24.66 22.65 8.94
CA PRO A 88 23.25 22.29 8.75
C PRO A 88 22.37 22.84 9.87
N LEU A 89 21.05 22.83 9.68
CA LEU A 89 20.11 22.92 10.80
C LEU A 89 20.16 21.62 11.60
N ILE A 90 20.46 21.69 12.90
CA ILE A 90 20.67 20.54 13.77
C ILE A 90 19.45 20.32 14.66
N LEU A 91 18.86 19.14 14.55
CA LEU A 91 17.80 18.64 15.42
C LEU A 91 18.33 17.56 16.36
N GLY A 92 17.73 17.49 17.54
CA GLY A 92 17.97 16.45 18.55
C GLY A 92 16.68 15.76 18.96
N SER A 93 16.74 14.90 19.99
CA SER A 93 15.55 14.23 20.52
C SER A 93 14.42 15.19 20.87
N LYS A 94 13.19 14.74 20.65
CA LYS A 94 11.95 15.49 20.96
C LYS A 94 11.91 16.86 20.31
N MET A 95 12.35 16.97 19.06
CA MET A 95 12.23 18.17 18.25
C MET A 95 11.38 17.88 17.02
N CYS A 96 10.40 18.74 16.77
CA CYS A 96 9.53 18.65 15.60
C CYS A 96 9.68 19.93 14.79
N LEU A 97 10.18 19.80 13.56
CA LEU A 97 10.36 20.90 12.63
C LEU A 97 9.23 20.90 11.61
N SER A 98 8.61 22.06 11.42
CA SER A 98 7.51 22.26 10.49
C SER A 98 7.73 23.50 9.63
N GLY A 99 7.60 23.33 8.31
CA GLY A 99 7.63 24.42 7.34
C GLY A 99 6.25 24.93 6.93
N SER A 100 6.18 25.49 5.73
CA SER A 100 4.96 25.85 5.00
C SER A 100 5.15 25.51 3.52
N SER A 101 4.08 25.55 2.70
CA SER A 101 4.15 25.23 1.26
C SER A 101 5.24 25.99 0.49
N ASN A 102 5.53 27.22 0.91
CA ASN A 102 6.52 28.11 0.26
C ASN A 102 7.76 28.34 1.13
N THR A 103 7.99 27.53 2.16
CA THR A 103 9.24 27.57 2.92
C THR A 103 10.23 26.58 2.33
N SER A 104 11.48 27.01 2.18
CA SER A 104 12.56 26.14 1.70
C SER A 104 13.82 26.25 2.58
N ILE A 105 14.58 25.16 2.66
CA ILE A 105 15.98 25.20 3.10
C ILE A 105 16.83 24.82 1.90
N ALA A 106 17.76 25.69 1.50
CA ALA A 106 18.55 25.52 0.29
C ALA A 106 20.05 25.63 0.57
N ALA A 107 20.84 24.88 -0.18
CA ALA A 107 22.30 25.01 -0.18
C ALA A 107 22.72 26.36 -0.78
N SER A 108 23.62 27.09 -0.13
CA SER A 108 24.28 28.22 -0.79
C SER A 108 25.24 27.73 -1.88
N SER A 109 25.56 28.58 -2.85
CA SER A 109 26.59 28.28 -3.88
C SER A 109 27.99 27.99 -3.31
N SER A 110 28.22 28.37 -2.05
CA SER A 110 29.47 28.20 -1.31
C SER A 110 29.33 27.20 -0.15
N THR A 111 28.32 26.33 -0.19
CA THR A 111 28.03 25.42 0.92
C THR A 111 29.19 24.43 1.13
N THR A 112 29.52 24.19 2.39
CA THR A 112 30.45 23.12 2.81
C THR A 112 29.81 22.19 3.84
N ALA A 113 28.52 22.38 4.12
CA ALA A 113 27.77 21.52 5.02
C ALA A 113 27.60 20.13 4.41
N THR A 114 27.52 19.09 5.24
CA THR A 114 27.30 17.71 4.80
C THR A 114 25.83 17.40 4.55
N SER A 115 24.92 18.24 5.03
CA SER A 115 23.49 18.13 4.81
C SER A 115 22.79 19.49 4.92
N LEU A 116 21.51 19.57 4.52
CA LEU A 116 20.67 20.74 4.81
C LEU A 116 20.13 20.66 6.25
N ILE A 117 19.65 19.48 6.63
CA ILE A 117 19.23 19.17 8.00
C ILE A 117 20.02 17.97 8.52
N LYS A 118 20.46 18.05 9.78
CA LYS A 118 21.07 16.93 10.50
C LYS A 118 20.24 16.58 11.73
N ILE A 119 19.77 15.35 11.81
CA ILE A 119 19.24 14.80 13.07
C ILE A 119 20.42 14.14 13.79
N THR A 120 20.74 14.63 14.98
CA THR A 120 21.90 14.16 15.74
C THR A 120 21.77 12.67 16.07
N GLY A 121 22.86 11.92 15.96
CA GLY A 121 22.83 10.50 16.31
C GLY A 121 22.45 10.25 17.77
N GLY A 122 21.74 9.16 18.01
CA GLY A 122 21.09 8.85 19.28
C GLY A 122 19.77 9.60 19.52
N SER A 123 19.31 10.44 18.59
CA SER A 123 18.06 11.16 18.76
C SER A 123 16.83 10.27 18.61
N SER A 124 15.79 10.59 19.40
CA SER A 124 14.48 9.93 19.32
C SER A 124 13.30 10.88 19.37
N TYR A 125 12.14 10.45 18.82
CA TYR A 125 10.92 11.25 18.74
C TYR A 125 11.13 12.58 18.01
N THR A 126 11.79 12.50 16.85
CA THR A 126 12.10 13.67 16.02
C THR A 126 11.24 13.64 14.77
N SER A 127 10.78 14.80 14.32
CA SER A 127 10.07 14.88 13.04
C SER A 127 10.43 16.10 12.22
N VAL A 128 10.30 15.96 10.91
CA VAL A 128 10.41 17.05 9.94
C VAL A 128 9.23 16.91 8.98
N ASN A 129 8.51 18.01 8.74
CA ASN A 129 7.38 17.98 7.82
C ASN A 129 7.17 19.29 7.06
N TYR A 130 6.42 19.17 5.96
CA TYR A 130 5.85 20.27 5.19
C TYR A 130 6.89 21.32 4.77
N LEU A 131 7.95 20.86 4.10
CA LEU A 131 9.14 21.66 3.78
C LEU A 131 9.75 21.25 2.44
N THR A 132 10.25 22.23 1.69
CA THR A 132 11.11 22.00 0.53
C THR A 132 12.58 22.04 0.91
N LEU A 133 13.37 21.07 0.48
CA LEU A 133 14.82 21.01 0.64
C LEU A 133 15.48 21.01 -0.74
N ASN A 134 16.34 22.00 -1.00
CA ASN A 134 17.01 22.13 -2.29
C ASN A 134 18.54 22.05 -2.12
N GLY A 135 19.14 20.95 -2.61
CA GLY A 135 20.58 20.77 -2.55
C GLY A 135 21.37 21.66 -3.52
N ASN A 136 20.73 22.31 -4.50
CA ASN A 136 21.39 23.10 -5.55
C ASN A 136 22.61 22.39 -6.17
N GLN A 137 22.52 21.07 -6.34
CA GLN A 137 23.57 20.17 -6.86
C GLN A 137 24.82 20.06 -5.98
N ALA A 138 24.78 20.52 -4.72
CA ALA A 138 25.90 20.40 -3.79
C ALA A 138 26.07 18.97 -3.27
N ASP A 139 27.32 18.57 -2.95
CA ASP A 139 27.69 17.24 -2.41
C ASP A 139 27.25 17.03 -0.94
N LEU A 140 25.94 17.05 -0.70
CA LEU A 140 25.32 16.96 0.62
C LEU A 140 24.04 16.14 0.60
N TYR A 141 23.60 15.71 1.79
CA TYR A 141 22.30 15.07 2.00
C TYR A 141 21.19 16.12 2.15
N GLY A 142 19.97 15.81 1.72
CA GLY A 142 18.82 16.62 2.11
C GLY A 142 18.63 16.56 3.63
N ILE A 143 18.44 15.35 4.16
CA ILE A 143 18.44 15.06 5.59
C ILE A 143 19.42 13.92 5.90
N GLU A 144 20.30 14.15 6.88
CA GLU A 144 21.21 13.13 7.43
C GLU A 144 20.80 12.79 8.87
N ALA A 145 20.50 11.52 9.16
CA ALA A 145 20.09 11.06 10.48
C ALA A 145 20.77 9.73 10.85
N PRO A 146 22.04 9.74 11.28
CA PRO A 146 22.77 8.52 11.61
C PRO A 146 22.43 8.01 13.01
N GLY A 147 22.03 6.74 13.16
CA GLY A 147 21.81 6.11 14.46
C GLY A 147 20.64 6.68 15.25
N VAL A 148 19.46 6.79 14.64
CA VAL A 148 18.24 7.38 15.23
C VAL A 148 17.15 6.35 15.51
N SER A 149 16.14 6.74 16.29
CA SER A 149 14.95 5.94 16.59
C SER A 149 13.69 6.79 16.63
N ARG A 150 12.51 6.23 16.30
CA ARG A 150 11.22 6.94 16.40
C ARG A 150 11.25 8.29 15.66
N VAL A 151 11.77 8.27 14.42
CA VAL A 151 11.83 9.44 13.53
C VAL A 151 10.68 9.40 12.53
N SER A 152 10.02 10.54 12.30
CA SER A 152 8.93 10.67 11.35
C SER A 152 9.19 11.82 10.38
N LEU A 153 9.39 11.48 9.11
CA LEU A 153 9.48 12.42 8.01
C LEU A 153 8.22 12.35 7.17
N ASP A 154 7.64 13.49 6.86
CA ASP A 154 6.33 13.52 6.21
C ASP A 154 6.15 14.76 5.33
N GLN A 155 5.61 14.59 4.12
CA GLN A 155 5.28 15.70 3.22
C GLN A 155 6.48 16.62 2.94
N LEU A 156 7.62 16.03 2.57
CA LEU A 156 8.82 16.75 2.18
C LEU A 156 8.98 16.73 0.67
N VAL A 157 9.43 17.85 0.09
CA VAL A 157 9.88 17.90 -1.30
C VAL A 157 11.39 18.11 -1.28
N ILE A 158 12.15 17.18 -1.83
CA ILE A 158 13.62 17.20 -1.76
C ILE A 158 14.17 17.05 -3.17
N ARG A 159 15.04 17.97 -3.57
CA ARG A 159 15.63 17.94 -4.91
C ARG A 159 17.11 18.29 -4.94
N GLN A 160 17.78 17.84 -6.00
CA GLN A 160 19.09 18.33 -6.41
C GLN A 160 20.18 18.14 -5.35
N THR A 161 20.17 17.00 -4.64
CA THR A 161 21.21 16.64 -3.68
C THR A 161 22.31 15.86 -4.40
N GLY A 162 23.58 16.14 -4.08
CA GLY A 162 24.72 15.34 -4.57
C GLY A 162 24.87 13.99 -3.84
N LYS A 163 24.22 13.84 -2.67
CA LYS A 163 24.10 12.58 -1.90
C LYS A 163 22.63 12.18 -1.80
N ASP A 164 22.32 11.25 -0.89
CA ASP A 164 20.95 10.79 -0.70
C ASP A 164 20.03 11.97 -0.33
N GLY A 165 18.82 12.00 -0.89
CA GLY A 165 17.83 13.00 -0.50
C GLY A 165 17.49 12.86 0.99
N LEU A 166 17.20 11.63 1.41
CA LEU A 166 16.99 11.24 2.80
C LEU A 166 17.92 10.09 3.17
N PHE A 167 18.81 10.28 4.14
CA PHE A 167 19.60 9.21 4.75
C PHE A 167 19.20 9.01 6.21
N LEU A 168 18.50 7.92 6.50
CA LEU A 168 18.06 7.54 7.84
C LEU A 168 18.69 6.21 8.24
N GLN A 169 19.58 6.24 9.22
CA GLN A 169 20.16 5.03 9.79
C GLN A 169 19.55 4.75 11.16
N GLY A 170 18.98 3.56 11.32
CA GLY A 170 18.47 3.07 12.61
C GLY A 170 19.59 2.62 13.54
N LEU A 171 19.22 1.88 14.58
CA LEU A 171 20.15 1.37 15.59
C LEU A 171 20.71 -0.04 15.26
N GLY A 172 20.38 -0.61 14.10
CA GLY A 172 20.70 -1.98 13.69
C GLY A 172 19.46 -2.80 13.39
N SER A 173 19.60 -3.84 12.55
CA SER A 173 18.52 -4.76 12.12
C SER A 173 18.04 -5.75 13.20
N ALA A 174 18.65 -5.73 14.39
CA ALA A 174 18.23 -6.55 15.53
C ALA A 174 17.75 -5.73 16.73
N ASN A 175 17.79 -4.40 16.65
CA ASN A 175 17.40 -3.51 17.73
C ASN A 175 15.98 -3.00 17.48
N PHE A 176 15.02 -3.43 18.30
CA PHE A 176 13.63 -2.99 18.24
C PHE A 176 13.43 -1.63 18.92
N ASP A 177 12.20 -1.10 18.84
CA ASP A 177 11.83 0.23 19.35
C ASP A 177 12.54 1.41 18.67
N ASN A 178 13.06 1.17 17.47
CA ASN A 178 13.73 2.16 16.64
C ASN A 178 12.99 2.51 15.34
N GLN A 179 11.65 2.43 15.38
CA GLN A 179 10.81 2.61 14.21
C GLN A 179 11.09 3.93 13.48
N ILE A 180 11.17 3.90 12.15
CA ILE A 180 11.37 5.07 11.31
C ILE A 180 10.21 5.12 10.30
N THR A 181 9.66 6.32 10.07
CA THR A 181 8.56 6.52 9.12
C THR A 181 8.92 7.61 8.12
N VAL A 182 8.73 7.33 6.83
CA VAL A 182 8.88 8.28 5.74
C VAL A 182 7.62 8.22 4.89
N THR A 183 6.85 9.31 4.85
CA THR A 183 5.54 9.33 4.20
C THR A 183 5.32 10.54 3.32
N ARG A 184 4.63 10.34 2.18
CA ARG A 184 4.20 11.45 1.30
C ARG A 184 5.34 12.38 0.89
N CYS A 185 6.57 11.87 0.82
CA CYS A 185 7.72 12.65 0.40
C CYS A 185 7.91 12.50 -1.11
N GLU A 186 8.25 13.60 -1.75
CA GLU A 186 8.75 13.65 -3.12
C GLU A 186 10.26 13.86 -3.09
N VAL A 187 11.02 12.96 -3.70
CA VAL A 187 12.48 13.07 -3.75
C VAL A 187 13.00 12.88 -5.16
N SER A 188 13.74 13.87 -5.66
CA SER A 188 14.20 13.89 -7.04
C SER A 188 15.61 14.43 -7.26
N GLU A 189 16.16 14.07 -8.43
CA GLU A 189 17.44 14.60 -8.93
C GLU A 189 18.66 14.29 -8.03
N ALA A 190 18.59 13.27 -7.16
CA ALA A 190 19.76 12.70 -6.49
C ALA A 190 20.51 11.75 -7.46
N THR A 191 21.08 12.31 -8.52
CA THR A 191 21.50 11.57 -9.73
C THR A 191 22.53 10.47 -9.52
N THR A 192 23.33 10.54 -8.44
CA THR A 192 24.36 9.56 -8.08
C THR A 192 24.06 8.81 -6.79
N ALA A 193 22.86 9.00 -6.22
CA ALA A 193 22.51 8.55 -4.88
C ALA A 193 21.05 8.09 -4.80
N ALA A 194 20.60 7.65 -3.62
CA ALA A 194 19.21 7.27 -3.43
C ALA A 194 18.32 8.51 -3.17
N GLY A 195 17.07 8.47 -3.63
CA GLY A 195 16.08 9.42 -3.15
C GLY A 195 15.87 9.23 -1.64
N ILE A 196 15.44 8.02 -1.26
CA ILE A 196 15.26 7.63 0.14
C ILE A 196 16.17 6.46 0.47
N HIS A 197 17.04 6.61 1.46
CA HIS A 197 17.92 5.58 1.97
C HIS A 197 17.61 5.28 3.44
N LEU A 198 17.09 4.08 3.69
CA LEU A 198 16.86 3.53 5.03
C LEU A 198 17.91 2.44 5.31
N SER A 199 18.72 2.63 6.34
CA SER A 199 19.82 1.71 6.66
C SER A 199 19.75 1.23 8.12
N ALA A 200 20.12 -0.02 8.39
CA ALA A 200 20.23 -0.54 9.76
C ALA A 200 18.97 -0.32 10.61
N THR A 201 17.79 -0.52 10.04
CA THR A 201 16.50 -0.25 10.71
C THR A 201 15.77 -1.54 11.13
N THR A 202 14.93 -1.45 12.16
CA THR A 202 13.84 -2.41 12.36
C THR A 202 12.48 -1.71 12.32
N GLN A 203 11.47 -2.40 11.79
CA GLN A 203 10.10 -1.88 11.72
C GLN A 203 10.00 -0.48 11.07
N ALA A 204 10.89 -0.18 10.12
CA ALA A 204 10.78 1.03 9.31
C ALA A 204 9.59 0.94 8.35
N THR A 205 8.92 2.06 8.09
CA THR A 205 7.80 2.16 7.15
C THR A 205 8.04 3.30 6.17
N CYS A 206 8.06 2.97 4.88
CA CYS A 206 8.09 3.92 3.78
C CYS A 206 6.75 3.78 3.03
N LEU A 207 5.90 4.81 3.11
CA LEU A 207 4.51 4.76 2.65
C LEU A 207 4.16 5.97 1.78
N ASP A 208 3.54 5.74 0.62
CA ASP A 208 3.02 6.79 -0.27
C ASP A 208 4.07 7.83 -0.72
N ASN A 209 5.31 7.43 -0.94
CA ASN A 209 6.36 8.35 -1.42
C ASN A 209 6.49 8.30 -2.94
N LEU A 210 6.94 9.41 -3.52
CA LEU A 210 7.31 9.53 -4.93
C LEU A 210 8.82 9.78 -5.03
N CYS A 211 9.55 8.88 -5.70
CA CYS A 211 10.99 9.02 -5.90
C CYS A 211 11.34 8.91 -7.37
N HIS A 212 11.89 9.98 -7.97
CA HIS A 212 12.17 9.98 -9.40
C HIS A 212 13.45 10.69 -9.82
N ASN A 213 14.03 10.27 -10.96
CA ASN A 213 15.29 10.82 -11.48
C ASN A 213 16.48 10.74 -10.51
N ASN A 214 16.50 9.74 -9.63
CA ASN A 214 17.63 9.46 -8.73
C ASN A 214 18.46 8.28 -9.29
N ALA A 215 19.56 7.91 -8.63
CA ALA A 215 20.21 6.63 -8.94
C ALA A 215 19.33 5.45 -8.47
N TYR A 216 18.93 5.48 -7.21
CA TYR A 216 17.91 4.59 -6.65
C TYR A 216 16.70 5.42 -6.24
N GLY A 217 15.48 4.98 -6.54
CA GLY A 217 14.30 5.63 -5.97
C GLY A 217 14.29 5.49 -4.45
N ILE A 218 14.22 4.24 -3.99
CA ILE A 218 14.32 3.87 -2.57
C ILE A 218 15.40 2.80 -2.42
N LEU A 219 16.29 2.98 -1.44
CA LEU A 219 17.30 2.01 -1.03
C LEU A 219 17.04 1.58 0.42
N LEU A 220 16.79 0.29 0.63
CA LEU A 220 16.71 -0.32 1.96
C LEU A 220 17.92 -1.23 2.19
N GLU A 221 18.77 -0.86 3.14
CA GLU A 221 20.03 -1.54 3.42
C GLU A 221 20.07 -2.11 4.84
N SER A 222 20.61 -3.33 4.99
CA SER A 222 20.98 -3.92 6.28
C SER A 222 19.87 -3.83 7.34
N SER A 223 18.61 -3.99 6.92
CA SER A 223 17.41 -3.73 7.72
C SER A 223 16.56 -4.99 7.91
N ALA A 224 15.71 -5.01 8.93
CA ALA A 224 14.79 -6.12 9.18
C ALA A 224 13.37 -5.67 9.49
N HIS A 225 12.39 -6.51 9.17
CA HIS A 225 10.97 -6.23 9.49
C HIS A 225 10.46 -4.88 8.95
N ALA A 226 11.06 -4.36 7.89
CA ALA A 226 10.66 -3.10 7.28
C ALA A 226 9.44 -3.30 6.36
N SER A 227 8.75 -2.20 6.07
CA SER A 227 7.58 -2.16 5.19
C SER A 227 7.76 -1.07 4.14
N LEU A 228 7.85 -1.44 2.86
CA LEU A 228 7.80 -0.51 1.73
C LEU A 228 6.46 -0.70 1.04
N ILE A 229 5.56 0.27 1.20
CA ILE A 229 4.15 0.13 0.85
C ILE A 229 3.73 1.29 -0.04
N ASN A 230 3.08 1.01 -1.18
CA ASN A 230 2.43 2.03 -2.02
C ASN A 230 3.34 3.20 -2.43
N ASN A 231 4.64 2.96 -2.62
CA ASN A 231 5.57 3.97 -3.12
C ASN A 231 5.63 3.93 -4.64
N GLN A 232 5.92 5.08 -5.25
CA GLN A 232 6.15 5.22 -6.68
C GLN A 232 7.62 5.55 -6.91
N ALA A 233 8.34 4.67 -7.61
CA ALA A 233 9.72 4.89 -8.02
C ALA A 233 9.80 4.99 -9.54
N LYS A 234 10.08 6.19 -10.06
CA LYS A 234 9.99 6.48 -11.50
C LYS A 234 11.30 6.99 -12.11
N PHE A 235 11.70 6.49 -13.26
CA PHE A 235 12.83 7.03 -14.05
C PHE A 235 14.15 7.13 -13.27
N ASN A 236 14.39 6.23 -12.32
CA ASN A 236 15.66 6.15 -11.60
C ASN A 236 16.67 5.37 -12.44
N THR A 237 17.91 5.86 -12.50
CA THR A 237 18.92 5.39 -13.47
C THR A 237 19.41 3.97 -13.18
N LEU A 238 19.41 3.53 -11.91
CA LEU A 238 19.77 2.16 -11.52
C LEU A 238 18.54 1.33 -11.20
N SER A 239 17.87 1.60 -10.08
CA SER A 239 16.70 0.82 -9.70
C SER A 239 15.59 1.68 -9.10
N GLY A 240 14.34 1.27 -9.33
CA GLY A 240 13.21 1.87 -8.64
C GLY A 240 13.33 1.64 -7.14
N ILE A 241 13.35 0.38 -6.74
CA ILE A 241 13.57 -0.03 -5.34
C ILE A 241 14.74 -1.00 -5.27
N GLY A 242 15.81 -0.56 -4.60
CA GLY A 242 16.97 -1.38 -4.25
C GLY A 242 16.86 -1.89 -2.82
N VAL A 243 17.09 -3.18 -2.61
CA VAL A 243 17.17 -3.76 -1.27
C VAL A 243 18.41 -4.64 -1.14
N THR A 244 19.18 -4.43 -0.07
CA THR A 244 20.45 -5.13 0.14
C THR A 244 20.63 -5.56 1.59
N ASN A 245 20.98 -6.83 1.81
CA ASN A 245 21.14 -7.41 3.15
C ASN A 245 19.92 -7.22 4.07
N ILE A 246 18.71 -7.32 3.51
CA ILE A 246 17.45 -7.17 4.24
C ILE A 246 16.83 -8.52 4.63
N THR A 247 16.11 -8.56 5.75
CA THR A 247 15.44 -9.79 6.22
C THR A 247 14.03 -9.54 6.74
N TRP A 248 13.13 -10.50 6.55
CA TRP A 248 11.74 -10.48 7.05
C TRP A 248 10.94 -9.22 6.73
N SER A 249 11.32 -8.49 5.67
CA SER A 249 10.69 -7.24 5.26
C SER A 249 9.59 -7.50 4.22
N LYS A 250 8.61 -6.60 4.14
CA LYS A 250 7.47 -6.68 3.23
C LYS A 250 7.48 -5.49 2.27
N ILE A 251 7.49 -5.79 0.99
CA ILE A 251 7.57 -4.83 -0.10
C ILE A 251 6.33 -5.08 -0.95
N THR A 252 5.34 -4.21 -0.81
CA THR A 252 3.99 -4.46 -1.34
C THR A 252 3.36 -3.24 -1.98
N HIS A 253 2.62 -3.44 -3.06
CA HIS A 253 1.85 -2.39 -3.76
C HIS A 253 2.70 -1.20 -4.26
N ASN A 254 3.99 -1.36 -4.47
CA ASN A 254 4.81 -0.29 -5.04
C ASN A 254 4.73 -0.31 -6.57
N LEU A 255 4.79 0.88 -7.18
CA LEU A 255 4.90 1.07 -8.62
C LEU A 255 6.35 1.42 -8.98
N CYS A 256 6.97 0.61 -9.83
CA CYS A 256 8.26 0.92 -10.44
C CYS A 256 8.08 1.14 -11.94
N GLN A 257 8.33 2.37 -12.42
CA GLN A 257 8.14 2.75 -13.82
C GLN A 257 9.41 3.37 -14.42
N GLY A 258 9.83 2.92 -15.60
CA GLY A 258 10.89 3.60 -16.37
C GLY A 258 12.28 3.54 -15.73
N ASN A 259 12.50 2.63 -14.78
CA ASN A 259 13.80 2.49 -14.12
C ASN A 259 14.70 1.53 -14.91
N GLY A 260 16.02 1.54 -14.62
CA GLY A 260 16.93 0.51 -15.14
C GLY A 260 16.44 -0.89 -14.79
N THR A 261 16.30 -1.16 -13.49
CA THR A 261 15.63 -2.34 -12.92
C THR A 261 14.47 -1.88 -12.04
N GLY A 262 13.31 -2.56 -12.09
CA GLY A 262 12.20 -2.27 -11.18
C GLY A 262 12.61 -2.51 -9.72
N PHE A 263 12.88 -3.76 -9.37
CA PHE A 263 13.40 -4.16 -8.06
C PHE A 263 14.76 -4.83 -8.16
N SER A 264 15.74 -4.33 -7.43
CA SER A 264 17.05 -4.98 -7.28
C SER A 264 17.20 -5.53 -5.87
N ILE A 265 17.30 -6.86 -5.75
CA ILE A 265 17.40 -7.57 -4.47
C ILE A 265 18.78 -8.21 -4.41
N ALA A 266 19.60 -7.76 -3.46
CA ALA A 266 20.98 -8.22 -3.29
C ALA A 266 21.28 -8.64 -1.84
N GLY A 267 22.38 -9.35 -1.66
CA GLY A 267 22.89 -9.71 -0.33
C GLY A 267 22.31 -11.01 0.23
N ALA A 268 22.84 -11.42 1.38
CA ALA A 268 22.70 -12.80 1.86
C ALA A 268 21.53 -12.95 2.85
N THR A 269 20.30 -13.12 2.34
CA THR A 269 19.32 -13.93 3.08
C THR A 269 19.76 -15.40 3.11
N ASN A 270 19.26 -16.19 4.05
CA ASN A 270 19.47 -17.64 4.12
C ASN A 270 18.12 -18.39 4.14
N LEU A 271 18.11 -19.73 4.24
CA LEU A 271 16.87 -20.52 4.17
C LEU A 271 15.80 -20.15 5.23
N ASN A 272 16.19 -19.52 6.34
CA ASN A 272 15.32 -19.10 7.44
C ASN A 272 15.08 -17.57 7.49
N GLN A 273 15.65 -16.83 6.55
CA GLN A 273 15.48 -15.39 6.40
C GLN A 273 14.91 -15.12 5.02
N TRP A 274 13.80 -14.43 4.92
CA TRP A 274 13.17 -14.16 3.62
C TRP A 274 12.46 -12.83 3.63
N ASN A 275 12.28 -12.25 2.46
CA ASN A 275 11.46 -11.06 2.26
C ASN A 275 10.22 -11.43 1.44
N PHE A 276 9.17 -10.63 1.58
CA PHE A 276 7.98 -10.73 0.72
C PHE A 276 8.01 -9.58 -0.27
N ILE A 277 7.96 -9.93 -1.55
CA ILE A 277 7.83 -9.01 -2.68
C ILE A 277 6.50 -9.36 -3.33
N VAL A 278 5.45 -8.66 -2.90
CA VAL A 278 4.06 -9.09 -3.11
C VAL A 278 3.26 -7.98 -3.76
N SER A 279 2.46 -8.26 -4.78
CA SER A 279 1.47 -7.28 -5.27
C SER A 279 2.09 -5.96 -5.75
N ASN A 280 3.32 -5.96 -6.27
CA ASN A 280 3.95 -4.77 -6.85
C ASN A 280 3.71 -4.71 -8.35
N GLU A 281 3.73 -3.50 -8.90
CA GLU A 281 3.58 -3.25 -10.33
C GLU A 281 4.89 -2.72 -10.93
N ILE A 282 5.31 -3.32 -12.05
CA ILE A 282 6.50 -2.89 -12.80
C ILE A 282 6.11 -2.58 -14.25
N ARG A 283 6.49 -1.37 -14.70
CA ARG A 283 6.25 -0.86 -16.06
C ARG A 283 7.53 -0.30 -16.66
N THR A 284 7.62 -0.32 -18.00
CA THR A 284 8.66 0.37 -18.80
C THR A 284 10.11 0.17 -18.31
N SER A 285 10.41 -0.94 -17.65
CA SER A 285 11.74 -1.23 -17.08
C SER A 285 12.43 -2.32 -17.91
N SER A 286 13.75 -2.22 -18.10
CA SER A 286 14.49 -3.24 -18.86
C SER A 286 14.46 -4.60 -18.15
N GLU A 287 14.62 -4.56 -16.83
CA GLU A 287 14.49 -5.70 -15.93
C GLU A 287 13.37 -5.44 -14.92
N GLY A 288 12.51 -6.43 -14.70
CA GLY A 288 11.44 -6.37 -13.71
C GLY A 288 11.99 -6.50 -12.30
N ILE A 289 12.38 -7.72 -11.93
CA ILE A 289 13.00 -8.04 -10.64
C ILE A 289 14.35 -8.73 -10.89
N SER A 290 15.45 -8.12 -10.45
CA SER A 290 16.77 -8.75 -10.32
C SER A 290 16.87 -9.38 -8.93
N LEU A 291 16.76 -10.70 -8.84
CA LEU A 291 16.62 -11.45 -7.60
C LEU A 291 17.91 -12.16 -7.17
N GLY A 292 18.46 -11.78 -6.02
CA GLY A 292 19.53 -12.47 -5.30
C GLY A 292 19.06 -13.10 -3.98
N GLY A 293 20.00 -13.64 -3.21
CA GLY A 293 19.73 -14.22 -1.89
C GLY A 293 18.92 -15.52 -1.92
N TYR A 294 18.48 -15.98 -0.75
CA TYR A 294 17.72 -17.21 -0.53
C TYR A 294 16.30 -16.95 0.01
N ALA A 295 15.40 -17.89 -0.27
CA ALA A 295 14.08 -18.04 0.35
C ALA A 295 13.10 -16.87 0.20
N ASN A 296 13.46 -15.80 -0.53
CA ASN A 296 12.57 -14.67 -0.81
C ASN A 296 11.30 -15.16 -1.49
N VAL A 297 10.16 -14.55 -1.15
CA VAL A 297 8.85 -14.91 -1.70
C VAL A 297 8.43 -13.84 -2.68
N LEU A 298 8.22 -14.25 -3.93
CA LEU A 298 7.53 -13.45 -4.93
C LEU A 298 6.10 -13.97 -5.04
N HIS A 299 5.12 -13.08 -4.91
CA HIS A 299 3.72 -13.40 -5.13
C HIS A 299 2.97 -12.25 -5.78
N ASP A 300 2.14 -12.54 -6.78
CA ASP A 300 1.17 -11.57 -7.30
C ASP A 300 1.78 -10.24 -7.81
N ASN A 301 3.04 -10.25 -8.25
CA ASN A 301 3.63 -9.05 -8.88
C ASN A 301 3.18 -8.97 -10.34
N LEU A 302 2.79 -7.76 -10.76
CA LEU A 302 2.35 -7.46 -12.11
C LEU A 302 3.52 -6.88 -12.93
N PHE A 303 3.70 -7.42 -14.12
CA PHE A 303 4.67 -6.93 -15.10
C PHE A 303 3.90 -6.48 -16.33
N ALA A 304 4.02 -5.20 -16.67
CA ALA A 304 3.47 -4.71 -17.93
C ALA A 304 4.19 -5.36 -19.12
N SER A 305 3.52 -5.39 -20.27
CA SER A 305 4.00 -6.06 -21.49
C SER A 305 5.29 -5.47 -22.05
N ASP A 306 5.66 -4.26 -21.62
CA ASP A 306 6.88 -3.55 -22.00
C ASP A 306 8.10 -3.92 -21.14
N VAL A 307 7.92 -4.73 -20.08
CA VAL A 307 9.03 -5.26 -19.28
C VAL A 307 9.65 -6.47 -19.98
N THR A 308 10.84 -6.29 -20.55
CA THR A 308 11.48 -7.32 -21.39
C THR A 308 11.96 -8.54 -20.60
N SER A 309 12.45 -8.34 -19.38
CA SER A 309 12.95 -9.41 -18.51
C SER A 309 12.26 -9.34 -17.15
N PRO A 310 11.03 -9.88 -17.00
CA PRO A 310 10.26 -9.79 -15.75
C PRO A 310 11.02 -10.30 -14.52
N LEU A 311 11.82 -11.35 -14.67
CA LEU A 311 12.64 -11.92 -13.60
C LEU A 311 14.04 -12.23 -14.13
N VAL A 312 15.05 -11.71 -13.45
CA VAL A 312 16.48 -11.98 -13.68
C VAL A 312 17.06 -12.56 -12.39
N LEU A 313 17.70 -13.73 -12.47
CA LEU A 313 18.36 -14.34 -11.33
C LEU A 313 19.82 -13.89 -11.27
N ARG A 314 20.23 -13.34 -10.14
CA ARG A 314 21.62 -12.91 -9.92
C ARG A 314 22.54 -14.09 -9.64
N SER A 315 23.85 -13.87 -9.78
CA SER A 315 24.85 -14.89 -9.45
C SER A 315 24.88 -15.27 -7.97
N ASP A 316 24.43 -14.38 -7.08
CA ASP A 316 24.27 -14.61 -5.65
C ASP A 316 22.87 -15.13 -5.27
N ALA A 317 22.05 -15.51 -6.24
CA ALA A 317 20.75 -16.12 -6.01
C ALA A 317 20.88 -17.58 -5.56
N GLY A 318 20.39 -17.85 -4.35
CA GLY A 318 20.04 -19.18 -3.90
C GLY A 318 18.67 -19.64 -4.40
N VAL A 319 18.08 -20.61 -3.70
CA VAL A 319 16.70 -21.06 -3.99
C VAL A 319 15.70 -20.12 -3.31
N ASN A 320 14.98 -19.37 -4.13
CA ASN A 320 13.87 -18.49 -3.75
C ASN A 320 12.53 -19.16 -4.10
N ARG A 321 11.44 -18.64 -3.51
CA ARG A 321 10.07 -19.18 -3.61
C ARG A 321 9.25 -18.27 -4.51
N ILE A 322 8.98 -18.72 -5.72
CA ILE A 322 8.34 -17.91 -6.77
C ILE A 322 6.93 -18.45 -7.02
N ILE A 323 5.92 -17.77 -6.48
CA ILE A 323 4.51 -18.18 -6.60
C ILE A 323 3.76 -17.14 -7.44
N THR A 324 3.51 -17.42 -8.70
CA THR A 324 2.75 -16.52 -9.58
C THR A 324 1.39 -17.14 -9.91
N THR A 325 0.38 -16.32 -10.21
CA THR A 325 -0.99 -16.76 -10.57
C THR A 325 -1.48 -16.10 -11.86
N SER A 326 -0.87 -14.98 -12.27
CA SER A 326 -1.24 -14.22 -13.47
C SER A 326 -0.41 -14.65 -14.70
N THR A 327 0.91 -14.53 -14.62
CA THR A 327 1.80 -14.71 -15.78
C THR A 327 2.94 -15.69 -15.46
N PRO A 328 3.33 -16.59 -16.39
CA PRO A 328 4.47 -17.47 -16.16
C PRO A 328 5.78 -16.66 -16.09
N LEU A 329 6.74 -17.15 -15.31
CA LEU A 329 8.05 -16.53 -15.16
C LEU A 329 9.14 -17.58 -15.42
N SER A 330 10.21 -17.16 -16.09
CA SER A 330 11.41 -18.00 -16.23
C SER A 330 12.20 -17.97 -14.92
N ALA A 331 12.08 -19.02 -14.12
CA ALA A 331 12.69 -19.10 -12.78
C ALA A 331 13.48 -20.41 -12.58
N PRO A 332 14.50 -20.71 -13.40
CA PRO A 332 15.23 -21.97 -13.32
C PRO A 332 15.92 -22.15 -11.96
N GLY A 333 15.88 -23.37 -11.43
CA GLY A 333 16.51 -23.71 -10.13
C GLY A 333 15.82 -23.11 -8.90
N GLN A 334 14.70 -22.40 -9.06
CA GLN A 334 13.92 -21.83 -7.96
C GLN A 334 12.77 -22.76 -7.54
N ASP A 335 12.23 -22.56 -6.33
CA ASP A 335 10.97 -23.17 -5.87
C ASP A 335 9.80 -22.46 -6.58
N TYR A 336 9.60 -22.81 -7.85
CA TYR A 336 8.59 -22.20 -8.73
C TYR A 336 7.24 -22.92 -8.65
N PHE A 337 6.17 -22.15 -8.51
CA PHE A 337 4.79 -22.60 -8.53
C PHE A 337 3.89 -21.62 -9.27
N TYR A 338 3.35 -22.03 -10.41
CA TYR A 338 2.38 -21.29 -11.22
C TYR A 338 1.10 -22.12 -11.38
N PRO A 339 0.29 -22.25 -10.31
CA PRO A 339 -0.93 -23.04 -10.38
C PRO A 339 -1.96 -22.34 -11.28
N PRO A 340 -2.72 -23.10 -12.09
CA PRO A 340 -3.91 -22.54 -12.72
C PRO A 340 -4.92 -22.15 -11.64
N THR A 341 -5.57 -21.00 -11.83
CA THR A 341 -6.60 -20.46 -10.92
C THR A 341 -7.93 -20.28 -11.65
N ALA A 342 -8.98 -19.90 -10.93
CA ALA A 342 -10.29 -19.62 -11.52
C ALA A 342 -10.24 -18.49 -12.56
N LEU A 343 -9.41 -17.45 -12.33
CA LEU A 343 -9.21 -16.34 -13.28
C LEU A 343 -8.21 -16.66 -14.39
N ASN A 344 -7.29 -17.60 -14.16
CA ASN A 344 -6.27 -17.96 -15.14
C ASN A 344 -6.15 -19.48 -15.28
N ARG A 345 -7.02 -20.05 -16.10
CA ARG A 345 -7.08 -21.49 -16.41
C ARG A 345 -6.08 -21.90 -17.49
N HIS A 346 -4.80 -21.59 -17.30
CA HIS A 346 -3.77 -21.91 -18.29
C HIS A 346 -3.46 -23.41 -18.35
N THR A 347 -2.87 -23.83 -19.47
CA THR A 347 -2.29 -25.17 -19.69
C THR A 347 -0.75 -25.20 -19.56
N ASN A 348 -0.14 -24.05 -19.24
CA ASN A 348 1.31 -23.91 -19.08
C ASN A 348 1.89 -24.82 -17.97
N PRO A 349 3.21 -25.09 -18.00
CA PRO A 349 3.91 -25.77 -16.92
C PRO A 349 3.71 -25.07 -15.56
N ILE A 350 3.52 -25.87 -14.50
CA ILE A 350 3.17 -25.37 -13.16
C ILE A 350 4.41 -25.30 -12.25
N MET A 351 5.38 -26.20 -12.44
CA MET A 351 6.57 -26.31 -11.60
C MET A 351 7.79 -26.71 -12.44
N ASN A 352 8.97 -26.29 -11.98
CA ASN A 352 10.25 -26.67 -12.59
C ASN A 352 10.47 -28.20 -12.55
N GLY A 353 10.79 -28.79 -13.70
CA GLY A 353 11.17 -30.21 -13.80
C GLY A 353 10.05 -31.22 -13.51
N LYS A 354 8.78 -30.78 -13.46
CA LYS A 354 7.62 -31.65 -13.22
C LYS A 354 6.72 -31.69 -14.46
N GLY A 355 6.19 -32.87 -14.77
CA GLY A 355 5.11 -33.00 -15.76
C GLY A 355 3.78 -32.48 -15.21
N ARG A 356 2.75 -32.46 -16.06
CA ARG A 356 1.39 -32.01 -15.71
C ARG A 356 0.37 -33.08 -16.12
N THR A 357 -0.58 -33.36 -15.24
CA THR A 357 -1.72 -34.26 -15.52
C THR A 357 -3.01 -33.55 -15.15
N ASP A 358 -3.85 -33.30 -16.14
CA ASP A 358 -5.15 -32.67 -15.95
C ASP A 358 -6.23 -33.75 -15.89
N ILE A 359 -7.11 -33.64 -14.90
CA ILE A 359 -8.26 -34.53 -14.69
C ILE A 359 -9.49 -33.65 -14.63
N THR A 360 -10.42 -33.86 -15.54
CA THR A 360 -11.74 -33.24 -15.47
C THR A 360 -12.75 -34.29 -15.03
N THR A 361 -13.52 -33.98 -13.98
CA THR A 361 -14.55 -34.89 -13.47
C THR A 361 -15.86 -34.15 -13.25
N SER A 362 -16.96 -34.82 -13.61
CA SER A 362 -18.34 -34.41 -13.34
C SER A 362 -18.96 -35.23 -12.20
N ALA A 363 -18.14 -35.94 -11.43
CA ALA A 363 -18.60 -36.69 -10.27
C ALA A 363 -19.29 -35.76 -9.26
N THR A 364 -20.41 -36.20 -8.72
CA THR A 364 -21.28 -35.41 -7.84
C THR A 364 -21.03 -35.68 -6.36
N THR A 365 -19.96 -36.41 -5.99
CA THR A 365 -19.57 -36.67 -4.60
C THR A 365 -18.06 -36.52 -4.41
N LEU A 366 -17.62 -36.06 -3.24
CA LEU A 366 -16.19 -35.93 -2.94
C LEU A 366 -15.48 -37.28 -2.87
N SER A 367 -16.15 -38.34 -2.42
CA SER A 367 -15.58 -39.70 -2.40
C SER A 367 -15.26 -40.24 -3.82
N ALA A 368 -16.13 -39.99 -4.79
CA ALA A 368 -15.91 -40.36 -6.18
C ALA A 368 -14.79 -39.52 -6.81
N ILE A 369 -14.75 -38.22 -6.49
CA ILE A 369 -13.66 -37.32 -6.89
C ILE A 369 -12.31 -37.80 -6.33
N GLN A 370 -12.25 -38.17 -5.04
CA GLN A 370 -11.06 -38.71 -4.39
C GLN A 370 -10.55 -39.96 -5.11
N THR A 371 -11.45 -40.85 -5.56
CA THR A 371 -11.09 -42.05 -6.31
C THR A 371 -10.41 -41.72 -7.62
N ALA A 372 -10.98 -40.80 -8.40
CA ALA A 372 -10.40 -40.35 -9.67
C ALA A 372 -9.03 -39.66 -9.46
N TYR A 373 -8.95 -38.80 -8.45
CA TYR A 373 -7.71 -38.11 -8.06
C TYR A 373 -6.60 -39.10 -7.64
N ASN A 374 -6.92 -40.09 -6.81
CA ASN A 374 -5.96 -41.11 -6.39
C ASN A 374 -5.44 -41.93 -7.59
N ALA A 375 -6.34 -42.37 -8.47
CA ALA A 375 -5.98 -43.17 -9.65
C ALA A 375 -5.01 -42.41 -10.58
N ALA A 376 -5.27 -41.12 -10.80
CA ALA A 376 -4.41 -40.28 -11.62
C ALA A 376 -3.02 -40.06 -11.01
N ARG A 377 -2.96 -39.87 -9.68
CA ARG A 377 -1.67 -39.73 -8.98
C ARG A 377 -0.87 -41.02 -8.96
N THR A 378 -1.52 -42.17 -8.80
CA THR A 378 -0.86 -43.47 -8.93
C THR A 378 -0.31 -43.68 -10.34
N SER A 379 -1.05 -43.24 -11.37
CA SER A 379 -0.64 -43.38 -12.77
C SER A 379 0.44 -42.36 -13.18
N ASN A 380 0.51 -41.21 -12.52
CA ASN A 380 1.41 -40.10 -12.86
C ASN A 380 2.15 -39.55 -11.61
N PRO A 381 2.95 -40.37 -10.90
CA PRO A 381 3.52 -40.00 -9.60
C PRO A 381 4.48 -38.81 -9.64
N ASN A 382 5.03 -38.48 -10.81
CA ASN A 382 5.98 -37.39 -11.00
C ASN A 382 5.35 -36.08 -11.52
N ASN A 383 4.04 -36.07 -11.79
CA ASN A 383 3.36 -34.91 -12.36
C ASN A 383 2.70 -34.06 -11.27
N VAL A 384 2.55 -32.76 -11.55
CA VAL A 384 1.56 -31.91 -10.88
C VAL A 384 0.18 -32.34 -11.36
N THR A 385 -0.72 -32.64 -10.43
CA THR A 385 -2.09 -33.03 -10.74
C THR A 385 -2.99 -31.79 -10.72
N VAL A 386 -3.68 -31.50 -11.82
CA VAL A 386 -4.72 -30.46 -11.89
C VAL A 386 -6.08 -31.13 -11.93
N LEU A 387 -6.88 -30.95 -10.89
CA LEU A 387 -8.19 -31.54 -10.74
C LEU A 387 -9.27 -30.48 -10.99
N GLN A 388 -10.03 -30.63 -12.07
CA GLN A 388 -11.12 -29.75 -12.46
C GLN A 388 -12.46 -30.37 -12.07
N LEU A 389 -13.14 -29.72 -11.12
CA LEU A 389 -14.42 -30.14 -10.55
C LEU A 389 -15.56 -29.35 -11.20
N THR A 390 -16.23 -30.00 -12.16
CA THR A 390 -17.18 -29.32 -13.07
C THR A 390 -18.65 -29.54 -12.71
N ALA A 391 -18.95 -30.46 -11.78
CA ALA A 391 -20.32 -30.70 -11.34
C ALA A 391 -20.90 -29.43 -10.67
N PRO A 392 -22.10 -28.96 -11.08
CA PRO A 392 -22.71 -27.76 -10.48
C PRO A 392 -22.94 -27.89 -8.97
N THR A 393 -23.21 -29.11 -8.50
CA THR A 393 -23.33 -29.44 -7.08
C THR A 393 -22.61 -30.75 -6.81
N ILE A 394 -21.79 -30.73 -5.76
CA ILE A 394 -21.02 -31.87 -5.26
C ILE A 394 -21.45 -32.12 -3.82
N THR A 395 -21.89 -33.32 -3.51
CA THR A 395 -22.14 -33.74 -2.13
C THR A 395 -20.81 -33.99 -1.43
N GLY A 396 -20.55 -33.25 -0.35
CA GLY A 396 -19.39 -33.47 0.51
C GLY A 396 -19.63 -34.61 1.49
N ASP A 397 -19.54 -35.83 0.99
CA ASP A 397 -19.75 -37.09 1.72
C ASP A 397 -18.50 -37.61 2.42
N ALA A 398 -17.31 -37.19 1.98
CA ALA A 398 -16.02 -37.44 2.63
C ALA A 398 -15.04 -36.28 2.33
N PRO A 399 -13.96 -36.09 3.10
CA PRO A 399 -12.96 -35.07 2.78
C PRO A 399 -12.17 -35.40 1.51
N LEU A 400 -11.90 -34.38 0.69
CA LEU A 400 -10.90 -34.48 -0.37
C LEU A 400 -9.50 -34.28 0.24
N SER A 401 -8.81 -35.38 0.46
CA SER A 401 -7.46 -35.44 1.03
C SER A 401 -6.41 -35.19 -0.05
N LEU A 402 -5.83 -34.00 -0.03
CA LEU A 402 -4.82 -33.55 -0.98
C LEU A 402 -3.43 -33.99 -0.52
N SER A 403 -2.50 -34.14 -1.47
CA SER A 403 -1.07 -34.20 -1.13
C SER A 403 -0.27 -33.39 -2.15
N SER A 404 1.04 -33.27 -1.91
CA SER A 404 1.89 -32.33 -2.63
C SER A 404 1.76 -32.36 -4.15
N ASN A 405 1.96 -31.20 -4.78
CA ASN A 405 1.88 -30.99 -6.22
C ASN A 405 0.47 -31.18 -6.79
N THR A 406 -0.53 -30.55 -6.16
CA THR A 406 -1.94 -30.67 -6.55
C THR A 406 -2.58 -29.30 -6.69
N CYS A 407 -3.28 -29.07 -7.81
CA CYS A 407 -4.12 -27.90 -8.03
C CYS A 407 -5.57 -28.35 -8.18
N VAL A 408 -6.50 -27.67 -7.52
CA VAL A 408 -7.94 -27.92 -7.61
C VAL A 408 -8.62 -26.68 -8.17
N LEU A 409 -9.35 -26.85 -9.28
CA LEU A 409 -10.23 -25.84 -9.85
C LEU A 409 -11.67 -26.26 -9.60
N LEU A 410 -12.43 -25.44 -8.88
CA LEU A 410 -13.82 -25.70 -8.55
C LEU A 410 -14.74 -24.73 -9.30
N ASP A 411 -15.67 -25.27 -10.08
CA ASP A 411 -16.65 -24.47 -10.83
C ASP A 411 -17.98 -24.36 -10.09
N GLY A 412 -18.35 -25.43 -9.37
CA GLY A 412 -19.64 -25.59 -8.71
C GLY A 412 -19.62 -25.33 -7.21
N THR A 413 -20.62 -25.90 -6.53
CA THR A 413 -20.77 -25.83 -5.07
C THR A 413 -20.55 -27.20 -4.42
N ILE A 414 -19.65 -27.29 -3.45
CA ILE A 414 -19.55 -28.42 -2.54
C ILE A 414 -20.51 -28.18 -1.36
N LYS A 415 -21.49 -29.06 -1.19
CA LYS A 415 -22.45 -29.05 -0.06
C LYS A 415 -22.04 -30.10 0.95
N LEU A 416 -21.50 -29.69 2.09
CA LEU A 416 -20.88 -30.61 3.03
C LEU A 416 -21.92 -31.32 3.92
N ASN A 417 -21.87 -32.66 4.03
CA ASN A 417 -22.66 -33.43 5.00
C ASN A 417 -22.11 -33.25 6.43
N PRO A 418 -22.91 -33.20 7.51
CA PRO A 418 -22.42 -32.94 8.87
C PRO A 418 -21.11 -33.67 9.23
N GLY A 419 -20.15 -32.95 9.82
CA GLY A 419 -18.85 -33.52 10.25
C GLY A 419 -17.78 -33.69 9.16
N VAL A 420 -18.09 -33.43 7.89
CA VAL A 420 -17.13 -33.55 6.77
C VAL A 420 -16.36 -32.24 6.52
N VAL A 421 -15.02 -32.31 6.45
CA VAL A 421 -14.17 -31.20 5.98
C VAL A 421 -14.11 -31.24 4.45
N ALA A 422 -14.13 -30.11 3.74
CA ALA A 422 -14.07 -30.12 2.27
C ALA A 422 -12.71 -30.57 1.76
N PHE A 423 -11.65 -29.91 2.24
CA PHE A 423 -10.27 -30.17 1.83
C PHE A 423 -9.38 -30.38 3.05
N SER A 424 -8.57 -31.44 3.02
CA SER A 424 -7.59 -31.73 4.07
C SER A 424 -6.22 -32.00 3.46
N ALA A 425 -5.18 -31.56 4.16
CA ALA A 425 -3.81 -31.88 3.80
C ALA A 425 -2.91 -31.88 5.04
N ALA A 426 -1.92 -32.76 5.06
CA ALA A 426 -0.90 -32.79 6.10
C ALA A 426 0.49 -32.94 5.47
N ASN A 427 1.48 -32.22 6.00
CA ASN A 427 2.89 -32.28 5.57
C ASN A 427 3.06 -32.17 4.04
N SER A 428 2.22 -31.36 3.39
CA SER A 428 2.13 -31.27 1.93
C SER A 428 2.59 -29.91 1.41
N THR A 429 3.10 -29.88 0.18
CA THR A 429 3.64 -28.67 -0.44
C THR A 429 3.16 -28.47 -1.87
N PHE A 430 3.15 -27.24 -2.37
CA PHE A 430 2.71 -26.94 -3.75
C PHE A 430 1.25 -27.37 -3.97
N LEU A 431 0.36 -26.77 -3.18
CA LEU A 431 -1.08 -26.99 -3.26
C LEU A 431 -1.77 -25.74 -3.79
N SER A 432 -2.78 -25.91 -4.64
CA SER A 432 -3.68 -24.80 -4.99
C SER A 432 -5.14 -25.26 -4.93
N ILE A 433 -6.00 -24.41 -4.40
CA ILE A 433 -7.46 -24.55 -4.47
C ILE A 433 -8.01 -23.22 -4.93
N SER A 434 -8.77 -23.21 -6.04
CA SER A 434 -9.30 -21.97 -6.58
C SER A 434 -10.70 -22.10 -7.19
N GLY A 435 -11.54 -21.09 -6.93
CA GLY A 435 -12.87 -20.92 -7.51
C GLY A 435 -14.04 -21.55 -6.73
N GLY A 436 -15.26 -21.29 -7.21
CA GLY A 436 -16.46 -21.98 -6.76
C GLY A 436 -16.89 -21.68 -5.33
N THR A 437 -17.68 -22.60 -4.74
CA THR A 437 -18.27 -22.41 -3.40
C THR A 437 -18.17 -23.68 -2.55
N VAL A 438 -17.85 -23.52 -1.26
CA VAL A 438 -18.02 -24.54 -0.24
C VAL A 438 -19.09 -24.07 0.76
N ASP A 439 -20.16 -24.84 0.88
CA ASP A 439 -21.30 -24.59 1.75
C ASP A 439 -21.29 -25.57 2.92
N GLY A 440 -21.10 -25.06 4.14
CA GLY A 440 -21.11 -25.80 5.40
C GLY A 440 -22.51 -26.25 5.84
N GLN A 441 -23.56 -25.83 5.13
CA GLN A 441 -24.96 -26.23 5.34
C GLN A 441 -25.49 -25.92 6.76
N ASN A 442 -24.95 -24.88 7.39
CA ASN A 442 -25.22 -24.44 8.76
C ASN A 442 -24.98 -25.48 9.86
N THR A 443 -24.16 -26.49 9.57
CA THR A 443 -23.71 -27.48 10.55
C THR A 443 -22.40 -27.03 11.21
N THR A 444 -22.07 -27.60 12.37
CA THR A 444 -20.92 -27.22 13.19
C THR A 444 -20.05 -28.45 13.53
N GLY A 445 -18.97 -28.24 14.29
CA GLY A 445 -18.05 -29.29 14.76
C GLY A 445 -17.05 -29.75 13.71
N ARG A 446 -16.81 -28.93 12.69
CA ARG A 446 -15.88 -29.22 11.58
C ARG A 446 -15.39 -27.96 10.88
N ASN A 447 -14.17 -28.02 10.35
CA ASN A 447 -13.62 -26.95 9.53
C ASN A 447 -14.02 -27.07 8.05
N GLY A 448 -13.95 -25.98 7.29
CA GLY A 448 -14.04 -26.03 5.82
C GLY A 448 -12.77 -26.59 5.19
N VAL A 449 -11.61 -26.07 5.62
CA VAL A 449 -10.27 -26.57 5.29
C VAL A 449 -9.52 -26.91 6.57
N THR A 450 -8.78 -28.02 6.55
CA THR A 450 -7.79 -28.34 7.59
C THR A 450 -6.45 -28.66 6.94
N PHE A 451 -5.53 -27.69 6.98
CA PHE A 451 -4.15 -27.88 6.53
C PHE A 451 -3.20 -27.86 7.72
N SER A 452 -2.41 -28.92 7.86
CA SER A 452 -1.44 -29.07 8.95
C SER A 452 -0.02 -29.26 8.43
N ASN A 453 0.95 -28.50 8.91
CA ASN A 453 2.35 -28.55 8.46
C ASN A 453 2.52 -28.44 6.93
N CYS A 454 1.61 -27.75 6.24
CA CYS A 454 1.68 -27.56 4.80
C CYS A 454 2.49 -26.31 4.45
N SER A 455 3.04 -26.18 3.25
CA SER A 455 3.72 -24.94 2.80
C SER A 455 3.63 -24.75 1.30
N ARG A 456 3.94 -23.55 0.79
CA ARG A 456 3.88 -23.22 -0.65
C ARG A 456 2.50 -23.55 -1.22
N PHE A 457 1.44 -23.06 -0.59
CA PHE A 457 0.07 -23.27 -1.07
C PHE A 457 -0.66 -21.96 -1.34
N VAL A 458 -1.68 -22.04 -2.19
CA VAL A 458 -2.56 -20.93 -2.58
C VAL A 458 -4.02 -21.37 -2.42
N ILE A 459 -4.81 -20.67 -1.60
CA ILE A 459 -6.26 -20.74 -1.61
C ILE A 459 -6.75 -19.41 -2.18
N ASP A 460 -7.38 -19.44 -3.35
CA ASP A 460 -7.67 -18.23 -4.12
C ASP A 460 -9.10 -18.19 -4.65
N GLN A 461 -9.82 -17.09 -4.48
CA GLN A 461 -11.16 -16.89 -5.07
C GLN A 461 -12.19 -17.98 -4.70
N MET A 462 -12.11 -18.45 -3.47
CA MET A 462 -13.07 -19.40 -2.92
C MET A 462 -14.18 -18.64 -2.19
N ASN A 463 -15.43 -19.12 -2.34
CA ASN A 463 -16.55 -18.67 -1.51
C ASN A 463 -16.85 -19.72 -0.44
N TRP A 464 -16.80 -19.33 0.84
CA TRP A 464 -17.08 -20.18 1.98
C TRP A 464 -18.29 -19.63 2.72
N LYS A 465 -19.31 -20.45 2.95
CA LYS A 465 -20.51 -19.97 3.65
C LYS A 465 -21.15 -21.01 4.55
N ASN A 466 -21.93 -20.52 5.52
CA ASN A 466 -22.81 -21.33 6.37
C ASN A 466 -22.08 -22.39 7.21
N PHE A 467 -20.96 -22.05 7.85
CA PHE A 467 -20.22 -22.95 8.76
C PHE A 467 -20.77 -22.91 10.21
N GLY A 468 -22.09 -22.82 10.32
CA GLY A 468 -22.82 -22.66 11.58
C GLY A 468 -23.31 -21.24 11.83
N VAL A 469 -24.08 -21.07 12.92
CA VAL A 469 -24.67 -19.79 13.28
C VAL A 469 -23.71 -18.92 14.08
N LYS A 470 -23.65 -17.62 13.77
CA LYS A 470 -22.73 -16.68 14.42
C LYS A 470 -23.00 -16.45 15.90
N THR A 471 -24.18 -16.79 16.42
CA THR A 471 -24.56 -16.53 17.81
C THR A 471 -24.07 -17.59 18.80
N THR A 472 -23.58 -18.73 18.31
CA THR A 472 -23.18 -19.85 19.16
C THR A 472 -21.79 -20.34 18.79
N ARG A 473 -20.85 -20.23 19.75
CA ARG A 473 -19.50 -20.73 19.58
C ARG A 473 -19.48 -22.25 19.55
N VAL A 474 -18.86 -22.85 18.54
CA VAL A 474 -18.58 -24.28 18.50
C VAL A 474 -17.13 -24.53 18.11
N THR A 475 -16.33 -25.06 19.05
CA THR A 475 -14.92 -25.40 18.84
C THR A 475 -14.74 -26.32 17.63
N GLY A 476 -13.68 -26.08 16.84
CA GLY A 476 -13.37 -26.86 15.65
C GLY A 476 -14.33 -26.61 14.49
N SER A 477 -14.98 -25.44 14.46
CA SER A 477 -15.86 -24.99 13.37
C SER A 477 -15.27 -23.82 12.60
N ASP A 478 -13.94 -23.75 12.52
CA ASP A 478 -13.23 -22.67 11.85
C ASP A 478 -13.35 -22.85 10.33
N VAL A 479 -13.60 -21.79 9.57
CA VAL A 479 -13.79 -21.97 8.13
C VAL A 479 -12.50 -22.46 7.47
N LEU A 480 -11.39 -21.77 7.72
CA LEU A 480 -10.05 -22.19 7.29
C LEU A 480 -9.15 -22.40 8.51
N ALA A 481 -8.79 -23.65 8.81
CA ALA A 481 -7.83 -24.00 9.85
C ALA A 481 -6.46 -24.31 9.25
N LEU A 482 -5.49 -23.43 9.50
CA LEU A 482 -4.12 -23.49 9.01
C LEU A 482 -3.18 -23.67 10.21
N LEU A 483 -2.71 -24.91 10.40
CA LEU A 483 -2.03 -25.34 11.61
C LEU A 483 -0.55 -25.61 11.33
N SER A 484 0.34 -24.86 11.95
CA SER A 484 1.80 -24.99 11.83
C SER A 484 2.30 -24.98 10.37
N CYS A 485 1.61 -24.25 9.49
CA CYS A 485 2.00 -24.18 8.09
C CYS A 485 3.25 -23.31 7.88
N GLY A 486 4.02 -23.64 6.86
CA GLY A 486 5.29 -23.00 6.51
C GLY A 486 5.20 -22.10 5.29
N THR A 487 6.28 -21.36 5.04
CA THR A 487 6.27 -20.24 4.10
C THR A 487 6.40 -20.63 2.61
N PRO A 488 5.68 -19.97 1.69
CA PRO A 488 4.50 -19.13 1.95
C PRO A 488 3.22 -19.96 2.04
N SER A 489 2.28 -19.51 2.86
CA SER A 489 0.92 -20.03 2.95
C SER A 489 -0.04 -18.91 2.56
N ILE A 490 -0.60 -18.98 1.35
CA ILE A 490 -1.35 -17.87 0.75
C ILE A 490 -2.85 -18.15 0.80
N VAL A 491 -3.61 -17.18 1.31
CA VAL A 491 -5.07 -17.10 1.18
C VAL A 491 -5.40 -15.74 0.58
N GLY A 492 -5.84 -15.74 -0.68
CA GLY A 492 -6.09 -14.54 -1.48
C GLY A 492 -7.53 -14.46 -1.95
N HIS A 493 -8.12 -13.27 -1.99
CA HIS A 493 -9.37 -13.01 -2.72
C HIS A 493 -10.56 -13.92 -2.33
N CYS A 494 -10.57 -14.47 -1.12
CA CYS A 494 -11.63 -15.36 -0.67
C CYS A 494 -12.74 -14.59 0.03
N THR A 495 -13.98 -15.08 -0.09
CA THR A 495 -15.12 -14.60 0.70
C THR A 495 -15.53 -15.67 1.69
N LEU A 496 -15.58 -15.35 2.98
CA LEU A 496 -15.99 -16.21 4.07
C LEU A 496 -17.16 -15.53 4.79
N ASP A 497 -18.34 -16.14 4.78
CA ASP A 497 -19.56 -15.56 5.37
C ASP A 497 -20.34 -16.58 6.22
N GLY A 498 -20.34 -16.34 7.53
CA GLY A 498 -21.09 -17.14 8.49
C GLY A 498 -20.33 -18.36 8.99
N GLY A 499 -20.02 -18.36 10.28
CA GLY A 499 -19.36 -19.47 10.96
C GLY A 499 -19.57 -19.46 12.48
N ALA A 500 -19.62 -20.65 13.07
CA ALA A 500 -19.73 -20.84 14.52
C ALA A 500 -18.38 -20.72 15.27
N ALA A 501 -17.28 -20.43 14.57
CA ALA A 501 -15.97 -20.14 15.15
C ALA A 501 -15.28 -18.99 14.39
N ARG A 502 -14.00 -19.14 14.00
CA ARG A 502 -13.22 -18.12 13.26
C ARG A 502 -13.37 -18.29 11.75
N GLY A 503 -13.14 -17.21 11.01
CA GLY A 503 -13.04 -17.27 9.55
C GLY A 503 -11.72 -17.92 9.12
N ILE A 504 -10.63 -17.18 9.21
CA ILE A 504 -9.28 -17.70 8.96
C ILE A 504 -8.56 -17.87 10.29
N TRP A 505 -8.11 -19.09 10.57
CA TRP A 505 -7.36 -19.41 11.77
C TRP A 505 -5.95 -19.89 11.40
N ALA A 506 -4.97 -19.01 11.54
CA ALA A 506 -3.55 -19.38 11.44
C ALA A 506 -2.98 -19.58 12.84
N LYS A 507 -2.53 -20.80 13.12
CA LYS A 507 -1.96 -21.14 14.42
C LYS A 507 -0.60 -21.81 14.24
N GLY A 508 0.43 -21.20 14.81
CA GLY A 508 1.80 -21.66 14.70
C GLY A 508 2.36 -21.52 13.28
N GLY A 509 3.64 -21.80 13.13
CA GLY A 509 4.34 -21.64 11.85
C GLY A 509 4.57 -20.16 11.49
N GLY A 510 4.77 -19.89 10.21
CA GLY A 510 5.04 -18.52 9.78
C GLY A 510 5.15 -18.31 8.28
N GLY A 511 5.10 -17.03 7.91
CA GLY A 511 5.09 -16.59 6.53
C GLY A 511 3.76 -16.86 5.83
N TYR A 512 2.66 -16.61 6.53
CA TYR A 512 1.34 -16.55 5.90
C TYR A 512 1.21 -15.25 5.09
N ILE A 513 0.48 -15.31 3.97
CA ILE A 513 0.04 -14.15 3.19
C ILE A 513 -1.47 -14.23 3.12
N MET A 514 -2.17 -13.33 3.81
CA MET A 514 -3.63 -13.21 3.77
C MET A 514 -3.96 -11.88 3.12
N SER A 515 -4.35 -11.91 1.85
CA SER A 515 -4.55 -10.70 1.04
C SER A 515 -5.97 -10.64 0.51
N ASP A 516 -6.61 -9.47 0.60
CA ASP A 516 -7.83 -9.17 -0.15
C ASP A 516 -9.01 -10.13 0.13
N ASN A 517 -9.07 -10.68 1.34
CA ASN A 517 -10.16 -11.55 1.75
C ASN A 517 -11.30 -10.75 2.40
N SER A 518 -12.54 -11.23 2.25
CA SER A 518 -13.67 -10.81 3.07
C SER A 518 -13.99 -11.92 4.08
N SER A 519 -13.99 -11.61 5.38
CA SER A 519 -14.37 -12.57 6.43
C SER A 519 -15.38 -11.97 7.40
N ALA A 520 -16.64 -12.34 7.23
CA ALA A 520 -17.79 -11.72 7.87
C ALA A 520 -18.64 -12.70 8.69
N ASN A 521 -19.41 -12.15 9.63
CA ASN A 521 -20.42 -12.88 10.40
C ASN A 521 -19.88 -14.13 11.13
N MET A 522 -18.65 -14.07 11.62
CA MET A 522 -18.05 -15.13 12.43
C MET A 522 -18.46 -14.99 13.89
N ASN A 523 -18.68 -16.11 14.58
CA ASN A 523 -18.90 -16.12 16.04
C ASN A 523 -17.66 -15.65 16.82
N MET A 524 -16.47 -15.81 16.26
CA MET A 524 -15.24 -15.33 16.86
C MET A 524 -14.65 -14.21 16.01
N ASP A 525 -13.52 -14.46 15.37
CA ASP A 525 -12.74 -13.46 14.67
C ASP A 525 -12.84 -13.66 13.16
N GLY A 526 -12.76 -12.57 12.41
CA GLY A 526 -12.62 -12.66 10.96
C GLY A 526 -11.31 -13.37 10.60
N ILE A 527 -10.19 -12.85 11.09
CA ILE A 527 -8.88 -13.45 10.95
C ILE A 527 -8.20 -13.53 12.31
N ASP A 528 -7.76 -14.73 12.68
CA ASP A 528 -7.04 -15.03 13.92
C ASP A 528 -5.61 -15.47 13.59
N VAL A 529 -4.65 -14.59 13.93
CA VAL A 529 -3.21 -14.80 13.94
C VAL A 529 -2.84 -15.30 15.33
N ASP A 530 -3.14 -16.58 15.55
CA ASP A 530 -3.11 -17.26 16.85
C ASP A 530 -1.66 -17.68 17.19
N ALA A 531 -1.52 -18.44 18.26
CA ALA A 531 -0.31 -18.66 19.01
C ALA A 531 0.90 -19.05 18.16
N TYR A 532 2.03 -18.40 18.42
CA TYR A 532 3.32 -18.62 17.75
C TYR A 532 3.35 -18.33 16.25
N THR A 533 2.31 -17.75 15.67
CA THR A 533 2.31 -17.33 14.27
C THR A 533 3.27 -16.17 14.05
N SER A 534 4.14 -16.26 13.04
CA SER A 534 5.21 -15.27 12.85
C SER A 534 5.54 -14.92 11.40
N TYR A 535 6.17 -13.76 11.21
CA TYR A 535 6.72 -13.30 9.92
C TYR A 535 5.69 -13.21 8.77
N SER A 536 4.40 -13.03 9.10
CA SER A 536 3.29 -13.05 8.14
C SER A 536 2.94 -11.66 7.60
N LEU A 537 2.23 -11.63 6.48
CA LEU A 537 1.64 -10.45 5.87
C LEU A 537 0.12 -10.62 5.80
N ILE A 538 -0.62 -9.70 6.41
CA ILE A 538 -2.09 -9.69 6.41
C ILE A 538 -2.50 -8.33 5.86
N GLN A 539 -2.96 -8.25 4.62
CA GLN A 539 -3.20 -6.97 3.96
C GLN A 539 -4.55 -6.90 3.25
N PHE A 540 -5.13 -5.70 3.23
CA PHE A 540 -6.33 -5.36 2.46
C PHE A 540 -7.54 -6.30 2.68
N ASN A 541 -7.62 -6.96 3.83
CA ASN A 541 -8.77 -7.79 4.18
C ASN A 541 -9.91 -6.94 4.73
N SER A 542 -11.15 -7.36 4.47
CA SER A 542 -12.36 -6.81 5.06
C SER A 542 -12.96 -7.78 6.08
N THR A 543 -13.11 -7.37 7.34
CA THR A 543 -13.64 -8.26 8.40
C THR A 543 -14.83 -7.64 9.13
N PRO A 544 -16.04 -7.62 8.54
CA PRO A 544 -17.21 -6.98 9.13
C PRO A 544 -18.07 -7.91 10.00
N GLY A 545 -18.66 -7.35 11.07
CA GLY A 545 -19.80 -7.97 11.76
C GLY A 545 -19.53 -9.27 12.51
N ASN A 546 -18.27 -9.52 12.90
CA ASN A 546 -17.87 -10.65 13.73
C ASN A 546 -18.15 -10.38 15.21
N ILE A 547 -18.38 -11.44 15.99
CA ILE A 547 -18.82 -11.34 17.39
C ILE A 547 -17.67 -11.08 18.38
N ARG A 548 -16.41 -11.38 18.03
CA ARG A 548 -15.24 -11.08 18.89
C ARG A 548 -14.37 -9.96 18.33
N SER A 549 -13.69 -10.20 17.22
CA SER A 549 -12.77 -9.22 16.62
C SER A 549 -12.79 -9.27 15.10
N GLY A 550 -12.45 -8.16 14.44
CA GLY A 550 -12.15 -8.21 13.01
C GLY A 550 -10.86 -8.99 12.77
N LEU A 551 -9.78 -8.47 13.34
CA LEU A 551 -8.45 -9.09 13.36
C LEU A 551 -8.01 -9.37 14.79
N PHE A 552 -7.48 -10.56 15.02
CA PHE A 552 -6.91 -10.93 16.31
C PHE A 552 -5.48 -11.42 16.17
N VAL A 553 -4.58 -10.89 16.99
CA VAL A 553 -3.17 -11.31 17.08
C VAL A 553 -2.90 -11.72 18.52
N GLU A 554 -2.59 -12.99 18.75
CA GLU A 554 -2.53 -13.51 20.11
C GLU A 554 -1.40 -14.49 20.44
N GLU A 555 -1.22 -14.70 21.75
CA GLU A 555 -0.52 -15.84 22.32
C GLU A 555 0.89 -16.11 21.74
N ALA A 556 1.78 -15.12 21.85
CA ALA A 556 3.15 -15.19 21.33
C ALA A 556 3.30 -15.11 19.81
N ALA A 557 2.26 -14.66 19.10
CA ALA A 557 2.39 -14.21 17.73
C ALA A 557 3.32 -12.97 17.65
N LYS A 558 4.25 -12.98 16.67
CA LYS A 558 5.30 -11.96 16.56
C LYS A 558 5.78 -11.70 15.14
N TYR A 559 6.26 -10.48 14.90
CA TYR A 559 6.81 -10.05 13.60
C TYR A 559 5.84 -10.17 12.42
N ASN A 560 4.53 -10.14 12.69
CA ASN A 560 3.51 -10.08 11.65
C ASN A 560 3.27 -8.62 11.25
N GLN A 561 3.01 -8.37 9.97
CA GLN A 561 2.66 -7.05 9.47
C GLN A 561 1.24 -7.06 8.92
N LEU A 562 0.40 -6.18 9.47
CA LEU A 562 -1.01 -6.03 9.16
C LEU A 562 -1.22 -4.66 8.50
N ILE A 563 -1.50 -4.63 7.19
CA ILE A 563 -1.44 -3.43 6.35
C ILE A 563 -2.79 -3.16 5.68
N GLY A 564 -3.35 -1.97 5.86
CA GLY A 564 -4.50 -1.53 5.04
C GLY A 564 -5.78 -2.34 5.19
N ASN A 565 -5.96 -3.09 6.29
CA ASN A 565 -7.17 -3.89 6.49
C ASN A 565 -8.35 -3.02 6.96
N LEU A 566 -9.56 -3.39 6.55
CA LEU A 566 -10.82 -2.77 6.99
C LEU A 566 -11.56 -3.69 7.97
N THR A 567 -11.70 -3.24 9.21
CA THR A 567 -12.51 -3.94 10.22
C THR A 567 -13.72 -3.09 10.55
N SER A 568 -14.93 -3.67 10.52
CA SER A 568 -16.13 -2.88 10.82
C SER A 568 -17.22 -3.61 11.58
N SER A 569 -17.97 -2.87 12.40
CA SER A 569 -19.11 -3.39 13.15
C SER A 569 -18.82 -4.62 14.01
N ASN A 570 -17.58 -4.78 14.48
CA ASN A 570 -17.19 -5.80 15.46
C ASN A 570 -17.14 -5.20 16.88
N PRO A 571 -17.22 -6.01 17.94
CA PRO A 571 -16.92 -5.51 19.28
C PRO A 571 -15.48 -5.01 19.46
N ILE A 572 -14.53 -5.52 18.67
CA ILE A 572 -13.16 -5.02 18.58
C ILE A 572 -12.72 -5.03 17.12
N GLY A 573 -12.19 -3.93 16.60
CA GLY A 573 -11.63 -3.89 15.24
C GLY A 573 -10.37 -4.77 15.16
N ILE A 574 -9.30 -4.32 15.82
CA ILE A 574 -8.03 -5.04 15.93
C ILE A 574 -7.72 -5.29 17.40
N ASN A 575 -7.53 -6.55 17.75
CA ASN A 575 -7.20 -6.99 19.10
C ASN A 575 -5.78 -7.58 19.12
N VAL A 576 -4.95 -7.14 20.07
CA VAL A 576 -3.59 -7.67 20.30
C VAL A 576 -3.52 -8.06 21.75
N TYR A 577 -3.58 -9.36 22.03
CA TYR A 577 -3.76 -9.83 23.38
C TYR A 577 -2.91 -11.05 23.67
N SER A 578 -2.47 -11.20 24.92
CA SER A 578 -1.89 -12.46 25.34
C SER A 578 -2.43 -12.92 26.68
N MET A 579 -2.89 -14.17 26.72
CA MET A 579 -3.41 -14.80 27.93
C MET A 579 -2.60 -16.00 28.36
N VAL A 580 -2.18 -16.90 27.46
CA VAL A 580 -1.61 -18.20 27.87
C VAL A 580 -0.17 -18.43 27.37
N ALA A 581 0.14 -18.16 26.10
CA ALA A 581 1.30 -18.76 25.43
C ALA A 581 2.59 -17.90 25.34
N GLY A 582 2.66 -16.77 26.06
CA GLY A 582 3.81 -15.85 26.06
C GLY A 582 3.51 -14.49 25.41
N PRO A 583 4.46 -13.52 25.43
CA PRO A 583 4.21 -12.17 24.96
C PRO A 583 3.92 -12.07 23.45
N THR A 584 2.85 -11.36 23.08
CA THR A 584 2.48 -11.04 21.70
C THR A 584 3.15 -9.73 21.29
N SER A 585 4.17 -9.80 20.45
CA SER A 585 5.14 -8.71 20.36
C SER A 585 5.73 -8.43 18.99
N TYR A 586 6.25 -7.21 18.82
CA TYR A 586 6.96 -6.78 17.61
C TYR A 586 6.16 -6.94 16.31
N ASN A 587 4.82 -6.94 16.38
CA ASN A 587 3.95 -6.89 15.22
C ASN A 587 3.80 -5.44 14.75
N SER A 588 3.53 -5.23 13.46
CA SER A 588 3.28 -3.91 12.88
C SER A 588 1.86 -3.82 12.32
N PHE A 589 1.16 -2.75 12.62
CA PHE A 589 -0.21 -2.45 12.22
C PHE A 589 -0.19 -1.10 11.51
N ILE A 590 -0.23 -1.12 10.17
CA ILE A 590 0.03 0.05 9.32
C ILE A 590 -1.22 0.38 8.50
N ALA A 591 -1.70 1.61 8.58
CA ALA A 591 -2.78 2.13 7.73
C ALA A 591 -4.09 1.31 7.74
N ASN A 592 -4.39 0.57 8.82
CA ASN A 592 -5.66 -0.16 8.92
C ASN A 592 -6.79 0.79 9.30
N THR A 593 -8.02 0.46 8.89
CA THR A 593 -9.24 1.19 9.23
C THR A 593 -10.12 0.35 10.15
N CYS A 594 -10.46 0.89 11.32
CA CYS A 594 -11.46 0.36 12.24
C CYS A 594 -12.68 1.28 12.26
N GLN A 595 -13.79 0.86 11.66
CA GLN A 595 -15.00 1.67 11.55
C GLN A 595 -16.19 1.05 12.32
N ALA A 596 -16.90 1.85 13.11
CA ALA A 596 -18.12 1.42 13.80
C ALA A 596 -17.91 0.19 14.71
N ASN A 597 -16.68 -0.04 15.17
CA ASN A 597 -16.38 -1.09 16.14
C ASN A 597 -16.54 -0.52 17.55
N THR A 598 -17.02 -1.31 18.52
CA THR A 598 -17.14 -0.84 19.92
C THR A 598 -15.79 -0.40 20.49
N ARG A 599 -14.71 -1.12 20.13
CA ARG A 599 -13.32 -0.72 20.34
C ARG A 599 -12.57 -0.76 19.02
N GLY A 600 -11.76 0.24 18.73
CA GLY A 600 -10.97 0.29 17.50
C GLY A 600 -9.75 -0.61 17.57
N LEU A 601 -8.71 -0.10 18.23
CA LEU A 601 -7.45 -0.80 18.50
C LEU A 601 -7.40 -1.16 19.98
N ARG A 602 -7.18 -2.43 20.29
CA ARG A 602 -7.03 -2.90 21.67
C ARG A 602 -5.72 -3.64 21.85
N THR A 603 -4.96 -3.28 22.88
CA THR A 603 -3.78 -4.01 23.34
C THR A 603 -3.93 -4.40 24.81
N GLY A 604 -3.33 -5.52 25.22
CA GLY A 604 -3.25 -5.88 26.63
C GLY A 604 -2.83 -7.32 26.86
N GLY A 605 -2.98 -7.76 28.10
CA GLY A 605 -2.74 -9.16 28.45
C GLY A 605 -3.43 -9.57 29.74
N ALA A 606 -2.97 -10.68 30.30
CA ALA A 606 -3.46 -11.21 31.57
C ALA A 606 -2.35 -11.89 32.36
N ILE A 607 -2.59 -12.02 33.67
CA ILE A 607 -1.83 -12.93 34.52
C ILE A 607 -2.46 -14.31 34.40
N TYR A 608 -1.66 -15.28 33.96
CA TYR A 608 -2.04 -16.69 33.91
C TYR A 608 -1.41 -17.43 35.09
N LYS A 609 -2.23 -18.22 35.79
CA LYS A 609 -1.78 -19.09 36.89
C LYS A 609 -2.00 -20.54 36.46
N SER A 610 -0.91 -21.29 36.29
CA SER A 610 -0.98 -22.74 36.07
C SER A 610 -0.50 -23.48 37.31
N THR A 611 -1.27 -24.45 37.77
CA THR A 611 -0.88 -25.32 38.87
C THR A 611 -0.37 -26.64 38.30
N ASN A 612 0.89 -26.99 38.58
CA ASN A 612 1.39 -28.32 38.29
C ASN A 612 0.60 -29.33 39.14
N THR A 613 -0.10 -30.26 38.50
CA THR A 613 -1.02 -31.18 39.17
C THR A 613 -0.32 -32.14 40.12
N THR A 614 0.96 -32.42 39.87
CA THR A 614 1.81 -33.36 40.62
C THR A 614 2.51 -32.67 41.79
N THR A 615 3.17 -31.53 41.55
CA THR A 615 3.94 -30.83 42.61
C THR A 615 3.11 -29.79 43.37
N LYS A 616 1.88 -29.50 42.91
CA LYS A 616 1.02 -28.41 43.40
C LYS A 616 1.65 -27.01 43.32
N VAL A 617 2.79 -26.86 42.64
CA VAL A 617 3.45 -25.57 42.43
C VAL A 617 2.59 -24.72 41.47
N VAL A 618 2.29 -23.49 41.89
CA VAL A 618 1.59 -22.50 41.06
C VAL A 618 2.62 -21.65 40.33
N THR A 619 2.70 -21.77 39.02
CA THR A 619 3.46 -20.87 38.16
C THR A 619 2.56 -19.71 37.77
N THR A 620 3.03 -18.48 37.99
CA THR A 620 2.35 -17.27 37.55
C THR A 620 3.13 -16.67 36.38
N THR A 621 2.52 -16.61 35.21
CA THR A 621 3.08 -16.01 33.99
C THR A 621 2.33 -14.72 33.70
N THR A 622 3.03 -13.60 33.60
CA THR A 622 2.43 -12.36 33.08
C THR A 622 2.56 -12.37 31.58
N ASN A 623 1.44 -12.64 30.91
CA ASN A 623 1.35 -12.60 29.46
C ASN A 623 1.02 -11.17 29.03
N ARG A 624 1.75 -10.67 28.03
CA ARG A 624 1.71 -9.27 27.63
C ARG A 624 1.53 -9.08 26.13
N ALA A 625 0.97 -7.94 25.76
CA ALA A 625 1.16 -7.38 24.42
C ALA A 625 2.20 -6.27 24.52
N ASP A 626 3.36 -6.44 23.89
CA ASP A 626 4.48 -5.49 24.04
C ASP A 626 5.26 -5.21 22.75
N HIS A 627 5.86 -4.02 22.68
CA HIS A 627 6.71 -3.60 21.56
C HIS A 627 6.04 -3.67 20.17
N ASN A 628 4.71 -3.61 20.10
CA ASN A 628 3.99 -3.61 18.84
C ASN A 628 3.96 -2.18 18.26
N PHE A 629 4.01 -2.09 16.93
CA PHE A 629 4.09 -0.83 16.20
C PHE A 629 2.75 -0.54 15.51
N PHE A 630 2.07 0.52 15.91
CA PHE A 630 0.82 0.99 15.34
C PHE A 630 1.05 2.32 14.64
N PHE A 631 0.99 2.30 13.31
CA PHE A 631 1.25 3.47 12.48
C PHE A 631 0.07 3.81 11.59
N ASN A 632 -0.38 5.07 11.68
CA ASN A 632 -1.33 5.67 10.76
C ASN A 632 -2.66 4.91 10.58
N ASN A 633 -3.11 4.22 11.62
CA ASN A 633 -4.42 3.55 11.58
C ASN A 633 -5.53 4.59 11.78
N VAL A 634 -6.64 4.38 11.07
CA VAL A 634 -7.86 5.16 11.17
C VAL A 634 -8.84 4.45 12.10
N VAL A 635 -9.34 5.14 13.11
CA VAL A 635 -10.43 4.64 13.94
C VAL A 635 -11.56 5.63 13.93
N ARG A 636 -12.74 5.20 13.51
CA ARG A 636 -13.90 6.09 13.41
C ARG A 636 -15.19 5.46 13.85
N GLU A 637 -16.11 6.32 14.24
CA GLU A 637 -17.51 5.97 14.52
C GLU A 637 -17.67 4.95 15.65
N THR A 638 -16.74 4.89 16.62
CA THR A 638 -16.89 3.94 17.74
C THR A 638 -18.17 4.29 18.53
N PRO A 639 -19.17 3.39 18.60
CA PRO A 639 -20.46 3.69 19.19
C PRO A 639 -20.36 3.82 20.71
N LYS A 640 -21.41 4.38 21.31
CA LYS A 640 -21.53 4.48 22.78
C LYS A 640 -21.59 3.07 23.38
N SER A 641 -20.71 2.82 24.35
CA SER A 641 -20.71 1.61 25.19
C SER A 641 -21.08 1.95 26.64
N SER A 642 -21.64 0.98 27.35
CA SER A 642 -21.82 1.07 28.82
C SER A 642 -20.52 0.82 29.59
N ASN A 643 -19.53 0.21 28.94
CA ASN A 643 -18.22 -0.02 29.53
C ASN A 643 -17.30 1.20 29.33
N SER A 644 -16.88 1.81 30.43
CA SER A 644 -16.02 3.01 30.41
C SER A 644 -14.62 2.76 29.86
N SER A 645 -14.18 1.50 29.75
CA SER A 645 -12.91 1.10 29.14
C SER A 645 -12.98 0.91 27.62
N ASP A 646 -14.15 1.10 27.00
CA ASP A 646 -14.26 1.05 25.54
C ASP A 646 -13.92 2.42 24.93
N ALA A 647 -13.05 2.42 23.93
CA ALA A 647 -12.58 3.61 23.21
C ALA A 647 -12.01 3.24 21.84
N ALA A 648 -11.68 4.25 21.04
CA ALA A 648 -10.98 4.09 19.78
C ALA A 648 -9.62 3.40 19.96
N ILE A 649 -8.84 3.81 20.95
CA ILE A 649 -7.59 3.16 21.38
C ILE A 649 -7.73 2.75 22.85
N CYS A 650 -7.58 1.44 23.10
CA CYS A 650 -7.68 0.81 24.41
C CYS A 650 -6.38 0.04 24.72
N ALA A 651 -5.44 0.66 25.45
CA ALA A 651 -4.09 0.14 25.69
C ALA A 651 -3.91 -0.40 27.12
N GLN A 652 -4.65 -1.46 27.41
CA GLN A 652 -4.93 -2.00 28.74
C GLN A 652 -3.68 -2.42 29.54
N ALA A 653 -3.91 -2.78 30.81
CA ALA A 653 -2.90 -3.34 31.68
C ALA A 653 -2.26 -4.60 31.08
N TYR A 654 -1.06 -4.91 31.58
CA TYR A 654 -0.23 -6.02 31.09
C TYR A 654 0.19 -5.87 29.62
N GLY A 655 0.41 -4.64 29.15
CA GLY A 655 1.23 -4.37 27.97
C GLY A 655 2.37 -3.41 28.29
N SER A 656 3.31 -3.23 27.36
CA SER A 656 4.42 -2.27 27.47
C SER A 656 4.98 -1.90 26.10
N GLU A 657 5.45 -0.66 25.92
CA GLU A 657 6.10 -0.23 24.66
C GLU A 657 5.27 -0.45 23.38
N ASN A 658 3.93 -0.48 23.46
CA ASN A 658 3.11 -0.47 22.24
C ASN A 658 3.14 0.94 21.66
N TYR A 659 3.82 1.12 20.54
CA TYR A 659 4.11 2.42 19.95
C TYR A 659 3.00 2.84 18.98
N PHE A 660 2.24 3.87 19.33
CA PHE A 660 1.15 4.45 18.55
C PHE A 660 1.59 5.78 17.95
N VAL A 661 1.53 5.91 16.64
CA VAL A 661 2.05 7.10 15.94
C VAL A 661 1.13 7.46 14.77
N ARG A 662 0.77 8.75 14.70
CA ARG A 662 0.08 9.37 13.55
C ARG A 662 -1.32 8.81 13.26
N HIS A 663 -2.11 8.50 14.28
CA HIS A 663 -3.48 7.99 14.09
C HIS A 663 -4.51 9.06 13.72
N SER A 664 -5.54 8.67 12.98
CA SER A 664 -6.73 9.48 12.71
C SER A 664 -7.93 8.93 13.47
N LEU A 665 -8.43 9.67 14.45
CA LEU A 665 -9.51 9.28 15.36
C LEU A 665 -10.71 10.21 15.17
N THR A 666 -11.73 9.79 14.43
CA THR A 666 -12.83 10.68 14.01
C THR A 666 -14.19 10.17 14.43
N SER A 667 -15.08 11.06 14.88
CA SER A 667 -16.47 10.71 15.23
C SER A 667 -16.59 9.57 16.26
N ASN A 668 -15.59 9.41 17.13
CA ASN A 668 -15.62 8.42 18.20
C ASN A 668 -16.29 9.01 19.44
N VAL A 669 -17.07 8.20 20.15
CA VAL A 669 -17.60 8.61 21.46
C VAL A 669 -16.48 8.85 22.47
N LYS A 670 -15.39 8.09 22.37
CA LYS A 670 -14.20 8.22 23.22
C LYS A 670 -12.96 7.76 22.47
N ASP A 671 -11.94 8.61 22.40
CA ASP A 671 -10.72 8.28 21.65
C ASP A 671 -9.76 7.39 22.44
N TYR A 672 -9.59 7.62 23.74
CA TYR A 672 -8.59 6.92 24.55
C TYR A 672 -9.18 6.39 25.85
N SER A 673 -8.87 5.14 26.18
CA SER A 673 -9.09 4.50 27.48
C SER A 673 -7.88 3.67 27.85
N ASP A 674 -7.58 3.53 29.14
CA ASP A 674 -6.48 2.72 29.66
C ASP A 674 -5.21 2.89 28.81
N THR A 675 -4.42 3.96 29.02
CA THR A 675 -3.24 4.25 28.18
C THR A 675 -1.94 3.68 28.75
N THR A 676 -2.04 2.76 29.70
CA THR A 676 -0.92 2.29 30.53
C THR A 676 0.19 1.58 29.75
N SER A 677 -0.14 0.94 28.63
CA SER A 677 0.83 0.21 27.80
C SER A 677 1.24 0.94 26.52
N ALA A 678 0.72 2.15 26.29
CA ALA A 678 0.92 2.91 25.08
C ALA A 678 2.11 3.87 25.19
N VAL A 679 2.87 3.96 24.12
CA VAL A 679 3.82 5.04 23.88
C VAL A 679 3.34 5.80 22.64
N PHE A 680 3.06 7.09 22.78
CA PHE A 680 2.59 7.89 21.65
C PHE A 680 3.71 8.73 21.02
N PHE A 681 3.60 8.97 19.72
CA PHE A 681 4.26 10.08 19.04
C PHE A 681 3.36 10.61 17.92
N ASN A 682 2.69 11.71 18.19
CA ASN A 682 1.81 12.40 17.25
C ASN A 682 2.45 13.75 16.92
N SER A 683 3.51 13.73 16.11
CA SER A 683 4.17 14.94 15.64
C SER A 683 3.20 15.86 14.88
N PRO A 684 3.52 17.17 14.74
CA PRO A 684 2.65 18.10 14.05
C PRO A 684 2.40 17.61 12.62
N PHE A 685 1.26 17.90 12.05
CA PHE A 685 0.92 17.59 10.67
C PHE A 685 0.21 18.79 10.05
N SER A 686 0.36 18.97 8.74
CA SER A 686 -0.47 19.91 7.99
C SER A 686 -1.73 19.19 7.52
N THR A 687 -2.88 19.86 7.60
CA THR A 687 -4.15 19.37 7.04
C THR A 687 -4.26 19.64 5.54
N THR A 688 -3.34 20.41 4.96
CA THR A 688 -3.28 20.63 3.51
C THR A 688 -2.97 19.30 2.83
N SER A 689 -3.91 18.81 2.02
CA SER A 689 -3.71 17.65 1.17
C SER A 689 -2.40 17.80 0.41
N PHE A 690 -1.57 16.76 0.46
CA PHE A 690 -0.48 16.61 -0.51
C PHE A 690 -1.17 16.37 -1.85
N THR A 691 -1.37 17.44 -2.62
CA THR A 691 -1.48 17.29 -4.06
C THR A 691 -0.02 17.15 -4.49
N PRO A 692 0.46 15.94 -4.88
CA PRO A 692 1.71 15.90 -5.66
C PRO A 692 1.57 16.94 -6.76
N SER A 693 2.64 17.67 -7.09
CA SER A 693 2.53 18.67 -8.16
C SER A 693 1.82 18.02 -9.34
N SER A 694 0.74 18.63 -9.81
CA SER A 694 0.02 18.16 -10.96
C SER A 694 0.37 19.08 -12.11
N GLY A 695 1.68 19.19 -12.37
CA GLY A 695 2.23 20.03 -13.41
C GLY A 695 2.41 19.28 -14.73
N TYR A 696 2.82 20.02 -15.77
CA TYR A 696 3.13 19.43 -17.07
C TYR A 696 4.11 18.26 -16.96
N PHE A 697 5.08 18.33 -16.03
CA PHE A 697 6.06 17.27 -15.82
C PHE A 697 5.39 15.96 -15.42
N ASP A 698 4.50 15.96 -14.43
CA ASP A 698 3.83 14.75 -13.95
C ASP A 698 2.88 14.16 -15.00
N TRP A 699 2.18 15.03 -15.73
CA TRP A 699 1.40 14.62 -16.90
C TRP A 699 2.29 14.00 -17.97
N GLN A 700 3.44 14.61 -18.28
CA GLN A 700 4.38 14.06 -19.27
C GLN A 700 4.84 12.67 -18.85
N GLN A 701 5.13 12.46 -17.57
CA GLN A 701 5.63 11.19 -17.04
C GLN A 701 4.58 10.07 -17.05
N SER A 702 3.30 10.39 -17.30
CA SER A 702 2.23 9.40 -17.40
C SER A 702 2.20 8.66 -18.74
N PHE A 703 2.88 9.17 -19.78
CA PHE A 703 2.96 8.52 -21.09
C PHE A 703 4.37 7.98 -21.39
N ALA A 704 4.46 7.09 -22.37
CA ALA A 704 5.72 6.47 -22.80
C ALA A 704 6.19 7.09 -24.13
N TRP A 705 7.29 7.83 -24.09
CA TRP A 705 7.81 8.62 -25.22
C TRP A 705 9.34 8.58 -25.24
N SER A 706 9.95 8.84 -26.39
CA SER A 706 11.38 9.15 -26.48
C SER A 706 11.66 10.54 -25.92
N ALA A 707 12.83 10.78 -25.28
CA ALA A 707 13.08 12.00 -24.51
C ALA A 707 12.73 13.34 -25.19
N SER A 708 13.04 13.54 -26.48
CA SER A 708 12.70 14.79 -27.19
C SER A 708 11.22 14.92 -27.55
N ALA A 709 10.47 13.81 -27.54
CA ALA A 709 9.06 13.78 -27.87
C ALA A 709 8.16 14.28 -26.74
N SER A 710 8.67 14.36 -25.50
CA SER A 710 7.92 14.86 -24.34
C SER A 710 8.11 16.36 -24.09
N LEU A 711 8.89 17.07 -24.93
CA LEU A 711 9.09 18.51 -24.78
C LEU A 711 7.74 19.26 -24.93
N PRO A 712 7.51 20.37 -24.20
CA PRO A 712 6.25 21.12 -24.25
C PRO A 712 5.80 21.55 -25.65
N ASP A 713 6.74 21.80 -26.56
CA ASP A 713 6.53 22.22 -27.94
C ASP A 713 6.58 21.06 -28.96
N ALA A 714 6.84 19.83 -28.51
CA ALA A 714 6.80 18.65 -29.37
C ALA A 714 5.36 18.22 -29.67
N ASP A 715 5.19 17.55 -30.82
CA ASP A 715 3.92 17.04 -31.34
C ASP A 715 4.16 15.60 -31.86
N PRO A 716 4.23 14.60 -30.96
CA PRO A 716 4.66 13.25 -31.32
C PRO A 716 3.62 12.46 -32.10
N ASN A 717 2.32 12.76 -31.94
CA ASN A 717 1.23 12.18 -32.74
C ASN A 717 1.00 12.94 -34.07
N GLN A 718 1.75 14.03 -34.32
CA GLN A 718 1.68 14.86 -35.53
C GLN A 718 0.29 15.43 -35.81
N ASN A 719 -0.50 15.67 -34.76
CA ASN A 719 -1.85 16.21 -34.88
C ASN A 719 -1.87 17.76 -34.89
N ARG A 720 -0.68 18.38 -34.86
CA ARG A 720 -0.41 19.84 -34.81
C ARG A 720 -0.75 20.50 -33.48
N LEU A 721 -0.94 19.71 -32.42
CA LEU A 721 -1.01 20.22 -31.06
C LEU A 721 0.33 19.96 -30.36
N PRO A 722 0.97 21.01 -29.83
CA PRO A 722 2.10 20.80 -28.96
C PRO A 722 1.61 20.17 -27.65
N ASN A 723 2.46 19.36 -27.04
CA ASN A 723 2.16 18.65 -25.80
C ASN A 723 1.65 19.57 -24.67
N LEU A 724 2.15 20.81 -24.57
CA LEU A 724 1.67 21.76 -23.57
C LEU A 724 0.17 22.04 -23.74
N LEU A 725 -0.31 22.09 -24.98
CA LEU A 725 -1.72 22.29 -25.28
C LEU A 725 -2.52 21.00 -25.08
N GLU A 726 -1.95 19.84 -25.39
CA GLU A 726 -2.56 18.54 -25.06
C GLU A 726 -2.77 18.41 -23.54
N TYR A 727 -1.76 18.77 -22.74
CA TYR A 727 -1.84 18.82 -21.28
C TYR A 727 -2.93 19.79 -20.79
N ALA A 728 -2.96 21.00 -21.33
CA ALA A 728 -3.93 22.02 -20.95
C ALA A 728 -5.39 21.63 -21.26
N LEU A 729 -5.58 20.86 -22.33
CA LEU A 729 -6.90 20.41 -22.77
C LEU A 729 -7.26 19.02 -22.23
N ASP A 730 -6.42 18.45 -21.36
CA ASP A 730 -6.55 17.10 -20.79
C ASP A 730 -6.70 16.02 -21.86
N LEU A 731 -5.76 16.00 -22.80
CA LEU A 731 -5.75 15.12 -23.96
C LEU A 731 -4.58 14.13 -23.89
N ASN A 732 -4.69 13.06 -24.68
CA ASN A 732 -3.62 12.07 -24.83
C ASN A 732 -2.67 12.49 -25.97
N PRO A 733 -1.41 12.83 -25.67
CA PRO A 733 -0.44 13.33 -26.65
C PRO A 733 0.05 12.25 -27.63
N LEU A 734 -0.32 10.99 -27.41
CA LEU A 734 0.01 9.86 -28.29
C LEU A 734 -1.21 9.36 -29.11
N SER A 735 -2.40 9.93 -28.89
CA SER A 735 -3.60 9.55 -29.64
C SER A 735 -3.63 10.25 -31.00
N GLU A 736 -3.82 9.49 -32.08
CA GLU A 736 -4.04 10.04 -33.43
C GLU A 736 -5.49 10.53 -33.66
N THR A 737 -6.40 10.25 -32.71
CA THR A 737 -7.81 10.63 -32.86
C THR A 737 -7.93 12.15 -32.79
N PRO A 738 -8.61 12.82 -33.75
CA PRO A 738 -8.74 14.27 -33.73
C PRO A 738 -9.38 14.71 -32.42
N PRO A 739 -8.67 15.50 -31.59
CA PRO A 739 -9.19 15.91 -30.30
C PRO A 739 -10.36 16.88 -30.47
N THR A 740 -11.16 17.05 -29.40
CA THR A 740 -12.14 18.13 -29.33
C THR A 740 -11.41 19.46 -29.20
N LEU A 741 -11.00 20.02 -30.34
CA LEU A 741 -10.31 21.29 -30.41
C LEU A 741 -11.19 22.44 -29.91
N PRO A 742 -10.58 23.55 -29.43
CA PRO A 742 -11.30 24.77 -29.21
C PRO A 742 -12.12 25.15 -30.44
N SER A 743 -13.39 25.45 -30.25
CA SER A 743 -14.33 25.71 -31.34
C SER A 743 -15.00 27.08 -31.17
N VAL A 744 -15.22 27.74 -32.30
CA VAL A 744 -15.98 29.00 -32.36
C VAL A 744 -17.39 28.71 -32.85
N GLY A 745 -18.37 29.33 -32.21
CA GLY A 745 -19.78 29.25 -32.58
C GLY A 745 -20.41 30.63 -32.66
N TRP A 746 -21.56 30.71 -33.33
CA TRP A 746 -22.36 31.92 -33.41
C TRP A 746 -23.75 31.61 -32.84
N ASN A 747 -24.14 32.32 -31.80
CA ASN A 747 -25.40 32.09 -31.10
C ASN A 747 -26.30 33.33 -31.23
N THR A 748 -27.36 33.19 -32.04
CA THR A 748 -28.39 34.21 -32.25
C THR A 748 -29.62 34.01 -31.37
N THR A 749 -29.66 32.94 -30.59
CA THR A 749 -30.88 32.47 -29.89
C THR A 749 -30.91 32.84 -28.41
N THR A 750 -29.76 33.07 -27.80
CA THR A 750 -29.69 33.58 -26.43
C THR A 750 -30.11 35.05 -26.39
N LEU A 751 -30.92 35.41 -25.39
CA LEU A 751 -31.38 36.80 -25.15
C LEU A 751 -30.17 37.76 -25.14
N ASP A 752 -30.41 38.97 -25.63
CA ASP A 752 -29.39 40.04 -25.72
C ASP A 752 -28.22 39.74 -26.67
N GLY A 753 -28.38 38.75 -27.57
CA GLY A 753 -27.43 38.43 -28.65
C GLY A 753 -27.55 39.32 -29.90
N PRO A 754 -26.70 39.11 -30.92
CA PRO A 754 -25.93 37.88 -31.18
C PRO A 754 -24.62 37.76 -30.38
N TRP A 755 -24.24 36.52 -30.08
CA TRP A 755 -23.03 36.18 -29.32
C TRP A 755 -22.05 35.38 -30.19
N LEU A 756 -20.77 35.76 -30.17
CA LEU A 756 -19.68 34.90 -30.61
C LEU A 756 -19.27 34.02 -29.43
N THR A 757 -19.20 32.71 -29.63
CA THR A 757 -18.87 31.76 -28.57
C THR A 757 -17.54 31.08 -28.85
N PHE A 758 -16.72 30.84 -27.82
CA PHE A 758 -15.48 30.07 -27.88
C PHE A 758 -15.52 28.98 -26.83
N THR A 759 -15.52 27.71 -27.23
CA THR A 759 -15.65 26.56 -26.33
C THR A 759 -14.38 25.71 -26.35
N TYR A 760 -13.85 25.37 -25.18
CA TYR A 760 -12.61 24.58 -25.03
C TYR A 760 -12.64 23.71 -23.77
N ARG A 761 -11.81 22.66 -23.73
CA ARG A 761 -11.58 21.83 -22.53
C ARG A 761 -10.60 22.53 -21.60
N HIS A 762 -10.80 22.41 -20.30
CA HIS A 762 -9.96 23.01 -19.27
C HIS A 762 -9.53 21.92 -18.29
N ASN A 763 -8.22 21.65 -18.21
CA ASN A 763 -7.66 20.69 -17.26
C ASN A 763 -7.70 21.28 -15.85
N LEU A 764 -8.61 20.75 -15.01
CA LEU A 764 -8.80 21.16 -13.61
C LEU A 764 -7.64 20.73 -12.70
N LYS A 765 -6.81 19.78 -13.14
CA LYS A 765 -5.62 19.33 -12.39
C LYS A 765 -4.39 20.17 -12.69
N ALA A 766 -4.39 20.99 -13.75
CA ALA A 766 -3.22 21.77 -14.14
C ALA A 766 -3.12 23.07 -13.32
N ASP A 767 -2.30 23.07 -12.27
CA ASP A 767 -2.06 24.25 -11.42
C ASP A 767 -0.85 25.09 -11.85
N ASP A 768 -0.08 24.62 -12.84
CA ASP A 768 1.09 25.33 -13.41
C ASP A 768 0.77 26.07 -14.73
N LEU A 769 -0.51 26.22 -15.09
CA LEU A 769 -0.95 26.87 -16.34
C LEU A 769 -1.79 28.12 -16.11
N THR A 770 -1.62 29.09 -17.00
CA THR A 770 -2.50 30.25 -17.18
C THR A 770 -3.21 30.15 -18.53
N TYR A 771 -4.54 30.26 -18.53
CA TYR A 771 -5.39 30.25 -19.72
C TYR A 771 -5.88 31.68 -20.02
N GLU A 772 -5.67 32.15 -21.25
CA GLU A 772 -6.15 33.46 -21.70
C GLU A 772 -6.84 33.31 -23.05
N ILE A 773 -8.06 33.83 -23.16
CA ILE A 773 -8.70 34.00 -24.47
C ILE A 773 -8.22 35.33 -25.05
N LEU A 774 -7.70 35.29 -26.26
CA LEU A 774 -7.26 36.47 -26.98
C LEU A 774 -8.23 36.75 -28.12
N SER A 775 -8.49 38.04 -28.36
CA SER A 775 -9.30 38.51 -29.48
C SER A 775 -8.48 39.40 -30.42
N SER A 776 -8.89 39.45 -31.69
CA SER A 776 -8.27 40.26 -32.74
C SER A 776 -9.30 40.59 -33.82
N ASP A 777 -9.21 41.77 -34.44
CA ASP A 777 -10.00 42.17 -35.60
C ASP A 777 -9.22 42.02 -36.93
N ASP A 778 -7.90 41.86 -36.86
CA ASP A 778 -6.99 41.88 -38.01
C ASP A 778 -6.04 40.66 -38.12
N LEU A 779 -6.08 39.74 -37.16
CA LEU A 779 -5.16 38.60 -36.95
C LEU A 779 -3.70 38.97 -36.64
N LEU A 780 -3.35 40.26 -36.59
CA LEU A 780 -2.00 40.76 -36.35
C LEU A 780 -1.84 41.21 -34.90
N THR A 781 -2.80 42.00 -34.41
CA THR A 781 -2.81 42.53 -33.04
C THR A 781 -3.77 41.72 -32.18
N TRP A 782 -3.28 41.23 -31.05
CA TRP A 782 -4.04 40.37 -30.14
C TRP A 782 -4.09 40.99 -28.76
N SER A 783 -5.30 41.11 -28.21
CA SER A 783 -5.55 41.59 -26.86
C SER A 783 -6.24 40.49 -26.04
N VAL A 784 -6.02 40.49 -24.72
CA VAL A 784 -6.75 39.59 -23.81
C VAL A 784 -8.22 40.00 -23.80
N LEU A 785 -9.10 39.05 -24.07
CA LEU A 785 -10.53 39.20 -23.96
C LEU A 785 -10.92 38.96 -22.49
N ASN A 786 -11.14 40.05 -21.75
CA ASN A 786 -11.50 39.98 -20.34
C ASN A 786 -12.98 39.61 -20.17
N VAL A 787 -13.26 38.68 -19.27
CA VAL A 787 -14.62 38.38 -18.81
C VAL A 787 -15.05 39.50 -17.87
N ASP A 788 -16.11 40.21 -18.22
CA ASP A 788 -16.63 41.37 -17.48
C ASP A 788 -18.06 41.15 -16.95
N GLU A 789 -18.67 40.01 -17.27
CA GLU A 789 -20.05 39.65 -16.94
C GLU A 789 -21.10 40.66 -17.48
N VAL A 790 -20.74 41.42 -18.51
CA VAL A 790 -21.62 42.40 -19.18
C VAL A 790 -21.61 42.18 -20.69
N SER A 791 -20.42 42.24 -21.30
CA SER A 791 -20.21 42.05 -22.73
C SER A 791 -19.53 40.72 -23.04
N THR A 792 -18.87 40.12 -22.06
CA THR A 792 -18.18 38.84 -22.16
C THR A 792 -18.44 38.00 -20.90
N PHE A 793 -18.90 36.78 -21.10
CA PHE A 793 -19.28 35.83 -20.06
C PHE A 793 -18.46 34.54 -20.17
N SER A 794 -18.20 33.89 -19.04
CA SER A 794 -17.66 32.53 -18.97
C SER A 794 -18.69 31.59 -18.36
N GLU A 795 -18.90 30.43 -18.98
CA GLU A 795 -19.83 29.41 -18.47
C GLU A 795 -19.24 28.00 -18.60
N THR A 796 -19.48 27.14 -17.60
CA THR A 796 -19.20 25.71 -17.68
C THR A 796 -20.34 25.02 -18.44
N VAL A 797 -20.03 24.44 -19.60
CA VAL A 797 -20.97 23.71 -20.45
C VAL A 797 -21.15 22.27 -19.97
N ASP A 798 -20.06 21.64 -19.57
CA ASP A 798 -20.03 20.28 -19.01
C ASP A 798 -18.92 20.24 -17.95
N ALA A 799 -19.26 19.89 -16.71
CA ALA A 799 -18.31 19.88 -15.60
C ALA A 799 -17.42 18.62 -15.57
N ASN A 800 -17.72 17.60 -16.38
CA ASN A 800 -16.98 16.34 -16.40
C ASN A 800 -17.23 15.55 -17.70
N PRO A 801 -16.71 16.03 -18.85
CA PRO A 801 -17.07 15.49 -20.16
C PRO A 801 -16.59 14.06 -20.45
N ASP A 802 -15.61 13.54 -19.70
CA ASP A 802 -15.06 12.18 -19.81
C ASP A 802 -15.34 11.28 -18.60
N GLY A 803 -15.89 11.84 -17.50
CA GLY A 803 -16.37 11.07 -16.36
C GLY A 803 -15.33 10.84 -15.25
N ASP A 804 -14.08 11.27 -15.43
CA ASP A 804 -13.00 11.07 -14.45
C ASP A 804 -12.68 12.31 -13.59
N GLY A 805 -13.29 13.44 -13.92
CA GLY A 805 -13.17 14.70 -13.20
C GLY A 805 -11.82 15.42 -13.37
N SER A 806 -10.96 15.06 -14.34
CA SER A 806 -9.77 15.89 -14.63
C SER A 806 -10.05 17.12 -15.46
N CYS A 807 -11.16 17.19 -16.18
CA CYS A 807 -11.46 18.34 -17.01
C CYS A 807 -12.91 18.81 -16.96
N GLU A 808 -13.12 20.02 -17.43
CA GLU A 808 -14.43 20.60 -17.73
C GLU A 808 -14.44 21.18 -19.15
N ILE A 809 -15.61 21.44 -19.71
CA ILE A 809 -15.79 22.22 -20.94
C ILE A 809 -16.24 23.63 -20.55
N LEU A 810 -15.41 24.62 -20.85
CA LEU A 810 -15.73 26.03 -20.69
C LEU A 810 -16.18 26.64 -22.01
N ARG A 811 -17.11 27.59 -21.95
CA ARG A 811 -17.50 28.46 -23.07
C ARG A 811 -17.40 29.91 -22.66
N ILE A 812 -16.63 30.68 -23.43
CA ILE A 812 -16.68 32.13 -23.42
C ILE A 812 -17.71 32.60 -24.43
N ARG A 813 -18.59 33.53 -24.05
CA ARG A 813 -19.51 34.20 -24.97
C ARG A 813 -19.25 35.69 -24.93
N THR A 814 -18.95 36.30 -26.07
CA THR A 814 -18.72 37.75 -26.18
C THR A 814 -19.69 38.37 -27.17
N PHE A 815 -20.18 39.57 -26.85
CA PHE A 815 -21.17 40.25 -27.66
C PHE A 815 -20.58 40.54 -29.04
N ALA A 816 -21.28 40.11 -30.08
CA ALA A 816 -20.84 40.35 -31.44
C ALA A 816 -21.46 41.65 -31.93
N ASP A 817 -20.71 42.76 -31.81
CA ASP A 817 -21.12 44.07 -32.32
C ASP A 817 -21.50 43.92 -33.81
N PRO A 818 -22.75 44.24 -34.21
CA PRO A 818 -23.18 44.14 -35.60
C PRO A 818 -22.37 45.02 -36.58
N SER A 819 -21.61 46.00 -36.07
CA SER A 819 -20.71 46.85 -36.85
C SER A 819 -19.31 46.24 -37.06
N LEU A 820 -18.94 45.21 -36.28
CA LEU A 820 -17.70 44.45 -36.48
C LEU A 820 -17.87 43.49 -37.66
N ASN A 821 -17.16 43.76 -38.75
CA ASN A 821 -17.16 42.86 -39.91
C ASN A 821 -16.40 41.56 -39.66
N LYS A 822 -15.48 41.53 -38.68
CA LYS A 822 -14.63 40.37 -38.34
C LYS A 822 -14.22 40.45 -36.86
N LEU A 823 -14.21 39.30 -36.19
CA LEU A 823 -13.62 39.11 -34.87
C LEU A 823 -13.06 37.68 -34.79
N PHE A 824 -11.81 37.56 -34.39
CA PHE A 824 -11.08 36.29 -34.27
C PHE A 824 -10.78 36.01 -32.81
N LEU A 825 -10.89 34.75 -32.41
CA LEU A 825 -10.61 34.30 -31.05
C LEU A 825 -9.55 33.19 -31.08
N ARG A 826 -8.66 33.16 -30.08
CA ARG A 826 -7.75 32.04 -29.83
C ARG A 826 -7.52 31.83 -28.35
N LEU A 827 -7.14 30.61 -27.99
CA LEU A 827 -6.66 30.27 -26.66
C LEU A 827 -5.14 30.43 -26.60
N ARG A 828 -4.64 31.14 -25.59
CA ARG A 828 -3.23 31.15 -25.19
C ARG A 828 -3.11 30.41 -23.86
N VAL A 829 -2.21 29.43 -23.82
CA VAL A 829 -1.81 28.72 -22.61
C VAL A 829 -0.36 29.08 -22.33
N THR A 830 -0.07 29.50 -21.10
CA THR A 830 1.29 29.80 -20.65
C THR A 830 1.58 29.00 -19.39
N ARG A 831 2.74 28.33 -19.35
CA ARG A 831 3.21 27.64 -18.15
C ARG A 831 3.95 28.62 -17.23
N GLN A 832 3.69 28.57 -15.92
CA GLN A 832 4.29 29.46 -14.92
C GLN A 832 5.71 29.05 -14.50
#